data_AF-A0AAD5VWG7-F1
#
_entry.id   AF-A0AAD5VWG7-F1
#
_cell.length_a   1.000
_cell.length_b   1.000
_cell.length_c   1.000
_cell.angle_alpha   90.00
_cell.angle_beta   90.00
_cell.angle_gamma   90.00
#
_symmetry.space_group_name_H-M   'P 1'
#
loop_
_entity.id
_entity.type
_entity.pdbx_description
1 polymer ?
#
loop_
_entity_poly.entity_id
_entity_poly.type
_entity_poly.pdbx_seq_one_letter_code
_entity_poly.pdbx_strand_id
1 'polypeptide(L)'
;MAVSFLCCFRGIRKVCLPVTTVVGFSFLLTWIFILYQPTPGPGIIQRLGWQAWESVDPQGASSTGNTDTVSNEGSHSGGNVDLPSDVDWWNVSTTQENIDYGSFPLDTWNPLLPHNTGLSELAVARCVVNPEVAPPSLCFPHSTSEQDAIKGKWVRVEPNLNMEAGFVSGYLHIYYRRTRRQDVNLITDIKLLPDKEEPFPLENWKKAETSLRSGVISAPPLFLWYRLGKTASEMTPEEKKNIITEIDIDFGDDDPWYGFEKLQPPTTIGHNRIQDAFVVIRRGVKLPPRAPPLHFSRDGKFKVLQVADLHFSVSPGVCRDTEIECTSGGDNVTMTLLSRILEIEKPDLVVFTGDQLNGQGTSWDPMSVLAKFAKVVYRHKLPWAAVFGNHDEEDGVSKEAQMMLMKALPYSVVDRGPKDVHGVGNYVLKVKSADPSKTQLLTLYFLDSGSYSKGWLDWFGFFNPTEYDYFREASESASISQIERPFHPDTAKDLGHNFQVRQGEDQLAPNNRRLAKPNALMFFHIPLPEAYSTPDIDPQSKKPLDVGTHGQEKPGNAKKNGGMFENGILRAMESDHTGNGRALEVKAIGNGHCHITENCRRVKGVWFCFGGGSSYSGYGKIGFDRRFRVYEISDYGETIKTWKRTEHDDIVDEMILAGTGAAPLPSV
;
A
#
# COMPACT_ATOMS: atom_id res chain seq x y z
N MET A 1 86.05 -54.97 -10.65
CA MET A 1 86.40 -53.74 -9.93
C MET A 1 85.11 -53.03 -9.54
N ALA A 2 84.95 -52.72 -8.25
CA ALA A 2 83.72 -52.20 -7.67
C ALA A 2 83.42 -50.77 -8.15
N VAL A 3 82.20 -50.51 -8.62
CA VAL A 3 81.66 -49.15 -8.75
C VAL A 3 80.44 -49.06 -7.83
N SER A 4 80.59 -48.22 -6.82
CA SER A 4 79.70 -48.08 -5.67
C SER A 4 78.37 -47.40 -6.04
N PHE A 5 77.27 -48.01 -5.64
CA PHE A 5 75.89 -47.47 -5.72
C PHE A 5 75.66 -46.20 -4.87
N LEU A 6 76.66 -45.71 -4.12
CA LEU A 6 76.52 -44.51 -3.28
C LEU A 6 76.63 -43.16 -4.02
N CYS A 7 76.97 -43.12 -5.32
CA CYS A 7 77.10 -41.84 -6.04
C CYS A 7 75.77 -41.25 -6.53
N CYS A 8 74.74 -42.05 -6.80
CA CYS A 8 73.45 -41.54 -7.30
C CYS A 8 72.62 -40.81 -6.24
N PHE A 9 72.75 -41.16 -4.96
CA PHE A 9 71.98 -40.51 -3.88
C PHE A 9 72.53 -39.13 -3.48
N ARG A 10 73.77 -38.77 -3.83
CA ARG A 10 74.32 -37.44 -3.56
C ARG A 10 73.80 -36.37 -4.51
N GLY A 11 73.45 -36.72 -5.76
CA GLY A 11 72.87 -35.79 -6.73
C GLY A 11 71.42 -35.41 -6.38
N ILE A 12 70.60 -36.40 -6.05
CA ILE A 12 69.19 -36.20 -5.69
C ILE A 12 69.06 -35.36 -4.42
N ARG A 13 69.92 -35.59 -3.41
CA ARG A 13 69.92 -34.80 -2.17
C ARG A 13 70.34 -33.34 -2.38
N LYS A 14 71.19 -33.04 -3.38
CA LYS A 14 71.61 -31.66 -3.72
C LYS A 14 70.54 -30.85 -4.47
N VAL A 15 69.58 -31.51 -5.12
CA VAL A 15 68.49 -30.84 -5.84
C VAL A 15 67.22 -30.78 -4.98
N CYS A 16 66.90 -31.85 -4.25
CA CYS A 16 65.68 -31.88 -3.44
C CYS A 16 65.75 -30.91 -2.26
N LEU A 17 66.91 -30.72 -1.62
CA LEU A 17 67.03 -29.85 -0.44
C LEU A 17 66.74 -28.37 -0.74
N PRO A 18 67.32 -27.71 -1.78
CA PRO A 18 66.97 -26.33 -2.10
C PRO A 18 65.52 -26.19 -2.58
N VAL A 19 64.97 -27.16 -3.31
CA VAL A 19 63.57 -27.13 -3.77
C VAL A 19 62.61 -27.24 -2.59
N THR A 20 62.82 -28.17 -1.65
CA THR A 20 61.97 -28.26 -0.47
C THR A 20 62.11 -27.05 0.45
N THR A 21 63.29 -26.44 0.49
CA THR A 21 63.50 -25.20 1.25
C THR A 21 62.74 -24.02 0.62
N VAL A 22 62.80 -23.86 -0.71
CA VAL A 22 62.03 -22.80 -1.40
C VAL A 22 60.52 -23.04 -1.28
N VAL A 23 60.06 -24.28 -1.47
CA VAL A 23 58.64 -24.62 -1.32
C VAL A 23 58.18 -24.40 0.12
N GLY A 24 58.96 -24.82 1.11
CA GLY A 24 58.66 -24.60 2.52
C GLY A 24 58.66 -23.11 2.91
N PHE A 25 59.61 -22.33 2.39
CA PHE A 25 59.69 -20.89 2.64
C PHE A 25 58.55 -20.13 1.95
N SER A 26 58.15 -20.55 0.73
CA SER A 26 56.97 -20.03 0.04
C SER A 26 55.67 -20.35 0.79
N PHE A 27 55.53 -21.56 1.35
CA PHE A 27 54.38 -21.90 2.19
C PHE A 27 54.38 -21.13 3.51
N LEU A 28 55.54 -20.92 4.12
CA LEU A 28 55.68 -20.11 5.33
C LEU A 28 55.32 -18.64 5.06
N LEU A 29 55.82 -18.05 3.98
CA LEU A 29 55.50 -16.67 3.59
C LEU A 29 54.02 -16.52 3.20
N THR A 30 53.45 -17.50 2.47
CA THR A 30 52.01 -17.57 2.21
C THR A 30 51.23 -17.66 3.52
N TRP A 31 51.69 -18.47 4.47
CA TRP A 31 51.04 -18.54 5.77
C TRP A 31 51.16 -17.22 6.52
N ILE A 32 52.33 -16.59 6.64
CA ILE A 32 52.53 -15.35 7.40
C ILE A 32 51.86 -14.11 6.75
N PHE A 33 51.89 -13.99 5.43
CA PHE A 33 51.42 -12.77 4.76
C PHE A 33 50.01 -12.90 4.17
N ILE A 34 49.53 -14.12 3.93
CA ILE A 34 48.20 -14.35 3.33
C ILE A 34 47.24 -15.00 4.33
N LEU A 35 47.67 -16.01 5.10
CA LEU A 35 46.74 -16.81 5.93
C LEU A 35 46.73 -16.46 7.43
N TYR A 36 47.84 -15.96 7.97
CA TYR A 36 48.07 -15.66 9.37
C TYR A 36 48.24 -14.15 9.51
N GLN A 37 47.13 -13.43 9.69
CA GLN A 37 47.14 -12.01 10.02
C GLN A 37 46.99 -11.85 11.55
N PRO A 38 48.07 -11.56 12.32
CA PRO A 38 47.99 -11.45 13.77
C PRO A 38 47.62 -10.05 14.26
N THR A 39 47.28 -9.12 13.36
CA THR A 39 46.69 -7.83 13.71
C THR A 39 45.16 -7.95 13.72
N PRO A 40 44.46 -7.47 14.75
CA PRO A 40 43.00 -7.34 14.72
C PRO A 40 42.64 -6.21 13.73
N GLY A 41 42.57 -6.56 12.44
CA GLY A 41 41.94 -5.75 11.40
C GLY A 41 40.41 -5.90 11.43
N PRO A 42 39.64 -5.06 10.70
CA PRO A 42 38.20 -4.86 10.89
C PRO A 42 37.35 -6.00 10.27
N GLY A 43 37.71 -7.24 10.58
CA GLY A 43 37.18 -8.46 9.96
C GLY A 43 36.48 -9.38 10.96
N ILE A 44 35.77 -8.84 11.95
CA ILE A 44 34.88 -9.66 12.78
C ILE A 44 33.44 -9.40 12.29
N ILE A 45 33.04 -10.28 11.36
CA ILE A 45 31.70 -10.42 10.74
C ILE A 45 31.43 -9.45 9.58
N GLN A 46 31.64 -9.93 8.34
CA GLN A 46 31.24 -9.28 7.09
C GLN A 46 30.46 -10.29 6.24
N ARG A 47 29.33 -9.89 5.62
CA ARG A 47 28.66 -10.71 4.60
C ARG A 47 29.29 -10.39 3.25
N LEU A 48 29.83 -11.40 2.56
CA LEU A 48 30.46 -11.24 1.25
C LEU A 48 29.39 -11.03 0.16
N GLY A 49 29.03 -9.77 -0.08
CA GLY A 49 28.42 -9.31 -1.34
C GLY A 49 29.48 -8.88 -2.36
N TRP A 50 29.07 -8.49 -3.58
CA TRP A 50 30.00 -8.01 -4.62
C TRP A 50 30.68 -6.67 -4.26
N GLN A 51 30.17 -5.95 -3.26
CA GLN A 51 30.87 -4.86 -2.57
C GLN A 51 31.32 -5.36 -1.19
N ALA A 52 32.60 -5.69 -1.04
CA ALA A 52 33.14 -6.40 0.12
C ALA A 52 33.49 -5.47 1.30
N TRP A 53 32.51 -4.77 1.88
CA TRP A 53 32.71 -4.01 3.13
C TRP A 53 31.36 -3.86 3.88
N GLU A 54 31.11 -4.72 4.86
CA GLU A 54 29.98 -4.60 5.80
C GLU A 54 30.50 -4.71 7.24
N SER A 55 30.02 -3.85 8.15
CA SER A 55 30.18 -4.05 9.59
C SER A 55 28.84 -4.57 10.15
N VAL A 56 28.80 -5.83 10.56
CA VAL A 56 27.62 -6.41 11.20
C VAL A 56 27.61 -6.00 12.68
N ASP A 57 26.48 -5.47 13.16
CA ASP A 57 26.25 -5.25 14.58
C ASP A 57 25.86 -6.58 15.25
N PRO A 58 26.69 -7.15 16.14
CA PRO A 58 26.38 -8.41 16.80
C PRO A 58 25.19 -8.33 17.77
N GLN A 59 24.67 -7.14 18.09
CA GLN A 59 23.47 -7.01 18.95
C GLN A 59 22.16 -7.33 18.24
N GLY A 60 22.14 -7.40 16.90
CA GLY A 60 20.97 -7.81 16.12
C GLY A 60 20.86 -9.32 15.87
N ALA A 61 21.89 -10.09 16.24
CA ALA A 61 21.99 -11.52 15.98
C ALA A 61 21.73 -12.34 17.26
N SER A 62 20.53 -12.22 17.83
CA SER A 62 20.02 -13.26 18.74
C SER A 62 18.74 -13.89 18.17
N SER A 63 18.90 -15.17 17.83
CA SER A 63 17.89 -16.19 17.52
C SER A 63 17.00 -16.04 16.28
N THR A 64 17.53 -16.41 15.11
CA THR A 64 16.75 -17.18 14.13
C THR A 64 17.52 -18.42 13.73
N GLY A 65 17.14 -19.53 14.34
CA GLY A 65 17.65 -20.85 14.03
C GLY A 65 16.60 -21.89 14.43
N ASN A 66 15.57 -22.05 13.60
CA ASN A 66 15.05 -23.39 13.34
C ASN A 66 14.23 -23.43 12.05
N THR A 67 14.50 -24.49 11.31
CA THR A 67 13.92 -24.95 10.05
C THR A 67 12.40 -25.08 10.09
N ASP A 68 11.72 -24.42 9.15
CA ASP A 68 10.30 -24.66 8.85
C ASP A 68 10.12 -26.03 8.18
N THR A 69 9.79 -27.03 9.00
CA THR A 69 8.92 -28.13 8.59
C THR A 69 7.48 -27.73 8.86
N VAL A 70 6.67 -27.83 7.81
CA VAL A 70 5.22 -27.69 7.81
C VAL A 70 4.57 -28.57 8.88
N SER A 71 3.92 -27.95 9.87
CA SER A 71 2.82 -28.55 10.61
C SER A 71 1.91 -27.47 11.18
N ASN A 72 0.64 -27.55 10.80
CA ASN A 72 -0.50 -26.94 11.48
C ASN A 72 -0.38 -27.12 13.00
N GLU A 73 -0.36 -26.01 13.74
CA GLU A 73 -1.03 -25.87 15.05
C GLU A 73 -0.99 -24.39 15.46
N GLY A 74 -2.17 -23.78 15.58
CA GLY A 74 -2.33 -22.49 16.24
C GLY A 74 -2.02 -22.64 17.72
N SER A 75 -1.08 -21.85 18.23
CA SER A 75 -0.95 -21.64 19.67
C SER A 75 -0.70 -20.16 19.97
N HIS A 76 -1.53 -19.67 20.88
CA HIS A 76 -1.50 -18.35 21.47
C HIS A 76 -0.15 -18.06 22.14
N SER A 77 0.40 -16.87 21.91
CA SER A 77 1.27 -16.21 22.88
C SER A 77 0.67 -14.86 23.27
N GLY A 78 -0.23 -14.92 24.25
CA GLY A 78 -0.62 -13.76 25.05
C GLY A 78 0.54 -13.40 25.97
N GLY A 79 1.41 -12.49 25.53
CA GLY A 79 2.29 -11.75 26.44
C GLY A 79 1.48 -10.64 27.09
N ASN A 80 1.03 -10.86 28.34
CA ASN A 80 0.52 -9.79 29.19
C ASN A 80 1.68 -8.83 29.48
N VAL A 81 1.75 -7.75 28.70
CA VAL A 81 2.43 -6.53 29.15
C VAL A 81 1.40 -5.82 30.00
N ASP A 82 1.60 -5.80 31.32
CA ASP A 82 0.85 -4.92 32.22
C ASP A 82 1.15 -3.47 31.82
N LEU A 83 0.30 -2.93 30.95
CA LEU A 83 0.36 -1.53 30.56
C LEU A 83 -0.08 -0.68 31.77
N PRO A 84 0.61 0.43 32.07
CA PRO A 84 0.13 1.39 33.07
C PRO A 84 -1.33 1.78 32.76
N SER A 85 -2.15 2.01 33.79
CA SER A 85 -3.59 2.33 33.67
C SER A 85 -3.93 3.48 32.73
N ASP A 86 -2.93 4.30 32.40
CA ASP A 86 -3.05 5.54 31.65
C ASP A 86 -2.53 5.43 30.21
N VAL A 87 -2.07 4.24 29.79
CA VAL A 87 -1.58 3.98 28.43
C VAL A 87 -2.53 3.06 27.69
N ASP A 88 -3.25 3.62 26.72
CA ASP A 88 -4.08 2.82 25.83
C ASP A 88 -3.23 1.85 24.99
N TRP A 89 -3.74 0.63 24.81
CA TRP A 89 -2.98 -0.44 24.16
C TRP A 89 -2.66 -0.17 22.68
N TRP A 90 -3.40 0.73 22.03
CA TRP A 90 -3.15 1.17 20.65
C TRP A 90 -2.09 2.27 20.54
N ASN A 91 -1.73 2.92 21.66
CA ASN A 91 -0.68 3.95 21.71
C ASN A 91 0.70 3.38 22.03
N VAL A 92 0.79 2.07 22.30
CA VAL A 92 2.06 1.40 22.52
C VAL A 92 2.79 1.33 21.19
N SER A 93 3.95 1.98 21.09
CA SER A 93 4.81 1.87 19.91
C SER A 93 5.09 0.40 19.64
N THR A 94 4.50 -0.16 18.58
CA THR A 94 4.97 -1.43 18.04
C THR A 94 6.44 -1.23 17.74
N THR A 95 7.29 -2.15 18.24
CA THR A 95 8.73 -2.13 18.01
C THR A 95 8.99 -1.82 16.55
N GLN A 96 9.74 -0.74 16.27
CA GLN A 96 10.20 -0.46 14.91
C GLN A 96 10.77 -1.76 14.36
N GLU A 97 10.22 -2.25 13.25
CA GLU A 97 10.81 -3.39 12.56
C GLU A 97 12.29 -3.08 12.34
N ASN A 98 13.16 -3.97 12.81
CA ASN A 98 14.59 -3.86 12.52
C ASN A 98 14.76 -4.10 11.02
N ILE A 99 14.81 -3.01 10.24
CA ILE A 99 14.99 -3.07 8.80
C ILE A 99 16.46 -3.43 8.52
N ASP A 100 16.69 -4.60 7.93
CA ASP A 100 18.00 -4.98 7.40
C ASP A 100 18.27 -4.25 6.08
N TYR A 101 18.72 -3.00 6.17
CA TYR A 101 19.11 -2.19 5.01
C TYR A 101 20.25 -2.82 4.18
N GLY A 102 21.03 -3.73 4.78
CA GLY A 102 22.10 -4.47 4.11
C GLY A 102 21.58 -5.45 3.06
N SER A 103 20.37 -5.97 3.27
CA SER A 103 19.71 -6.91 2.35
C SER A 103 19.20 -6.27 1.05
N PHE A 104 19.02 -4.94 1.01
CA PHE A 104 18.43 -4.30 -0.16
C PHE A 104 19.36 -4.31 -1.38
N PRO A 105 18.82 -4.55 -2.61
CA PRO A 105 19.61 -4.53 -3.84
C PRO A 105 20.12 -3.11 -4.12
N LEU A 106 21.35 -2.98 -4.62
CA LEU A 106 21.92 -1.67 -4.98
C LEU A 106 21.78 -1.35 -6.46
N ASP A 107 21.49 -2.37 -7.27
CA ASP A 107 21.42 -2.34 -8.74
C ASP A 107 20.00 -2.56 -9.27
N THR A 108 18.97 -2.18 -8.49
CA THR A 108 17.56 -2.27 -8.88
C THR A 108 16.85 -0.97 -8.51
N TRP A 109 16.10 -0.40 -9.44
CA TRP A 109 15.24 0.75 -9.16
C TRP A 109 13.98 0.27 -8.46
N ASN A 110 13.82 0.69 -7.21
CA ASN A 110 12.59 0.49 -6.45
C ASN A 110 12.42 1.67 -5.48
N PRO A 111 11.64 2.70 -5.87
CA PRO A 111 11.52 3.93 -5.09
C PRO A 111 10.80 3.75 -3.75
N LEU A 112 10.21 2.58 -3.48
CA LEU A 112 9.55 2.26 -2.22
C LEU A 112 10.53 1.70 -1.17
N LEU A 113 11.71 1.21 -1.57
CA LEU A 113 12.69 0.68 -0.63
C LEU A 113 13.35 1.81 0.18
N PRO A 114 13.32 1.76 1.52
CA PRO A 114 13.84 2.82 2.37
C PRO A 114 15.37 2.70 2.50
N HIS A 115 16.10 2.89 1.39
CA HIS A 115 17.56 2.81 1.40
C HIS A 115 18.18 3.84 2.34
N ASN A 116 19.12 3.38 3.17
CA ASN A 116 19.98 4.24 4.00
C ASN A 116 21.32 4.59 3.31
N THR A 117 21.53 4.11 2.09
CA THR A 117 22.75 4.28 1.31
C THR A 117 22.54 5.38 0.27
N GLY A 118 23.46 6.35 0.19
CA GLY A 118 23.35 7.46 -0.75
C GLY A 118 23.71 7.11 -2.20
N LEU A 119 23.34 8.00 -3.12
CA LEU A 119 23.75 7.94 -4.52
C LEU A 119 25.17 8.49 -4.69
N SER A 120 25.96 7.92 -5.59
CA SER A 120 27.36 8.35 -5.82
C SER A 120 27.57 9.04 -7.17
N GLU A 121 26.70 8.80 -8.14
CA GLU A 121 26.80 9.39 -9.48
C GLU A 121 25.43 9.44 -10.15
N LEU A 122 25.21 10.47 -10.98
CA LEU A 122 24.02 10.61 -11.82
C LEU A 122 24.43 10.86 -13.27
N ALA A 123 23.60 10.34 -14.18
CA ALA A 123 23.68 10.59 -15.61
C ALA A 123 22.28 10.73 -16.20
N VAL A 124 22.19 11.40 -17.34
CA VAL A 124 20.99 11.46 -18.17
C VAL A 124 21.38 10.90 -19.53
N ALA A 125 20.62 9.94 -20.04
CA ALA A 125 20.89 9.36 -21.35
C ALA A 125 19.60 9.22 -22.16
N ARG A 126 19.72 9.53 -23.46
CA ARG A 126 18.66 9.38 -24.44
C ARG A 126 18.94 8.16 -25.31
N CYS A 127 17.95 7.30 -25.47
CA CYS A 127 17.98 6.18 -26.40
C CYS A 127 16.91 6.34 -27.48
N VAL A 128 17.24 5.96 -28.71
CA VAL A 128 16.30 6.01 -29.85
C VAL A 128 15.41 4.77 -29.95
N VAL A 129 15.78 3.69 -29.24
CA VAL A 129 15.03 2.43 -29.17
C VAL A 129 14.54 2.18 -27.74
N ASN A 130 13.50 1.38 -27.57
CA ASN A 130 12.97 1.02 -26.26
C ASN A 130 14.07 0.30 -25.45
N PRO A 131 14.48 0.85 -24.29
CA PRO A 131 15.59 0.31 -23.51
C PRO A 131 15.20 -0.94 -22.70
N GLU A 132 13.95 -1.39 -22.72
CA GLU A 132 13.51 -2.69 -22.17
C GLU A 132 13.90 -3.87 -23.08
N VAL A 133 13.93 -3.65 -24.40
CA VAL A 133 14.25 -4.68 -25.40
C VAL A 133 15.64 -4.52 -26.00
N ALA A 134 16.23 -3.33 -25.87
CA ALA A 134 17.58 -3.06 -26.34
C ALA A 134 18.63 -3.64 -25.38
N PRO A 135 19.79 -4.10 -25.89
CA PRO A 135 20.89 -4.51 -25.01
C PRO A 135 21.36 -3.32 -24.17
N PRO A 136 21.71 -3.52 -22.87
CA PRO A 136 22.12 -2.43 -21.98
C PRO A 136 23.25 -1.57 -22.56
N SER A 137 24.18 -2.17 -23.31
CA SER A 137 25.30 -1.47 -23.95
C SER A 137 24.91 -0.36 -24.94
N LEU A 138 23.65 -0.33 -25.39
CA LEU A 138 23.16 0.66 -26.34
C LEU A 138 22.57 1.91 -25.66
N CYS A 139 21.82 1.72 -24.57
CA CYS A 139 21.04 2.80 -23.96
C CYS A 139 21.56 3.24 -22.59
N PHE A 140 22.40 2.45 -21.92
CA PHE A 140 22.98 2.83 -20.63
C PHE A 140 24.21 3.74 -20.84
N PRO A 141 24.49 4.65 -19.90
CA PRO A 141 25.74 5.39 -19.91
C PRO A 141 26.94 4.44 -19.86
N HIS A 142 28.04 4.81 -20.52
CA HIS A 142 29.26 4.02 -20.53
C HIS A 142 29.77 3.75 -19.09
N SER A 143 30.28 2.55 -18.85
CA SER A 143 30.86 2.15 -17.56
C SER A 143 32.03 1.19 -17.74
N THR A 144 33.01 1.28 -16.84
CA THR A 144 34.08 0.27 -16.68
C THR A 144 33.83 -0.60 -15.46
N SER A 145 34.39 -1.81 -15.42
CA SER A 145 34.28 -2.70 -14.26
C SER A 145 34.85 -2.09 -12.98
N GLU A 146 35.87 -1.23 -13.10
CA GLU A 146 36.43 -0.48 -11.97
C GLU A 146 35.44 0.56 -11.43
N GLN A 147 34.79 1.31 -12.32
CA GLN A 147 33.75 2.27 -11.93
C GLN A 147 32.57 1.56 -11.27
N ASP A 148 32.12 0.43 -11.80
CA ASP A 148 31.05 -0.37 -11.20
C ASP A 148 31.43 -0.90 -9.82
N ALA A 149 32.69 -1.34 -9.63
CA ALA A 149 33.16 -1.81 -8.34
C ALA A 149 33.24 -0.69 -7.28
N ILE A 150 33.58 0.52 -7.68
CA ILE A 150 33.75 1.67 -6.76
C ILE A 150 32.41 2.38 -6.51
N LYS A 151 31.76 2.83 -7.58
CA LYS A 151 30.56 3.67 -7.54
C LYS A 151 29.26 2.87 -7.56
N GLY A 152 29.33 1.60 -7.91
CA GLY A 152 28.16 0.77 -8.17
C GLY A 152 27.76 0.79 -9.64
N LYS A 153 26.91 -0.17 -10.03
CA LYS A 153 26.38 -0.25 -11.39
C LYS A 153 25.37 0.87 -11.66
N TRP A 154 25.18 1.18 -12.94
CA TRP A 154 24.09 2.05 -13.36
C TRP A 154 22.74 1.40 -13.13
N VAL A 155 21.84 2.15 -12.50
CA VAL A 155 20.43 1.84 -12.32
C VAL A 155 19.64 2.87 -13.10
N ARG A 156 18.71 2.41 -13.95
CA ARG A 156 17.79 3.26 -14.71
C ARG A 156 16.59 3.62 -13.82
N VAL A 157 16.25 4.90 -13.76
CA VAL A 157 14.93 5.35 -13.29
C VAL A 157 13.94 5.03 -14.39
N GLU A 158 13.02 4.10 -14.14
CA GLU A 158 12.18 3.51 -15.20
C GLU A 158 11.25 4.50 -15.91
N PRO A 159 10.61 5.47 -15.24
CA PRO A 159 9.82 6.49 -15.93
C PRO A 159 10.59 7.20 -17.05
N ASN A 160 10.00 7.22 -18.24
CA ASN A 160 10.53 7.92 -19.40
C ASN A 160 10.14 9.40 -19.34
N LEU A 161 11.11 10.30 -19.25
CA LEU A 161 10.86 11.75 -19.26
C LEU A 161 10.17 12.24 -20.54
N ASN A 162 10.37 11.54 -21.65
CA ASN A 162 9.77 11.84 -22.94
C ASN A 162 8.46 11.07 -23.19
N MET A 163 7.87 10.43 -22.17
CA MET A 163 6.67 9.58 -22.30
C MET A 163 5.55 10.27 -23.09
N GLU A 164 5.24 11.52 -22.75
CA GLU A 164 4.18 12.30 -23.40
C GLU A 164 4.66 13.14 -24.60
N ALA A 165 5.97 13.18 -24.85
CA ALA A 165 6.55 13.93 -25.98
C ALA A 165 6.48 13.17 -27.32
N GLY A 166 5.85 11.98 -27.34
CA GLY A 166 5.64 11.17 -28.53
C GLY A 166 6.87 10.34 -28.94
N PHE A 167 6.62 9.31 -29.76
CA PHE A 167 7.62 8.28 -30.10
C PHE A 167 8.91 8.81 -30.72
N VAL A 168 8.84 9.86 -31.55
CA VAL A 168 10.02 10.46 -32.21
C VAL A 168 10.99 11.13 -31.24
N SER A 169 10.52 11.49 -30.04
CA SER A 169 11.35 12.07 -28.98
C SER A 169 12.30 11.05 -28.37
N GLY A 170 12.06 9.75 -28.57
CA GLY A 170 12.86 8.66 -28.02
C GLY A 170 12.65 8.49 -26.51
N TYR A 171 13.50 7.68 -25.89
CA TYR A 171 13.44 7.33 -24.47
C TYR A 171 14.51 8.12 -23.71
N LEU A 172 14.10 8.94 -22.75
CA LEU A 172 14.99 9.77 -21.97
C LEU A 172 14.88 9.38 -20.50
N HIS A 173 15.97 8.87 -19.94
CA HIS A 173 15.98 8.38 -18.56
C HIS A 173 17.10 9.03 -17.74
N ILE A 174 16.85 9.10 -16.44
CA ILE A 174 17.87 9.38 -15.44
C ILE A 174 18.47 8.04 -15.01
N TYR A 175 19.78 8.04 -14.79
CA TYR A 175 20.52 6.90 -14.28
C TYR A 175 21.25 7.32 -13.02
N TYR A 176 21.27 6.45 -12.02
CA TYR A 176 22.06 6.65 -10.82
C TYR A 176 22.99 5.47 -10.56
N ARG A 177 24.04 5.72 -9.77
CA ARG A 177 24.82 4.66 -9.12
C ARG A 177 24.68 4.76 -7.62
N ARG A 178 24.70 3.60 -6.96
CA ARG A 178 24.61 3.47 -5.50
C ARG A 178 25.73 2.56 -5.01
N THR A 179 26.38 2.96 -3.92
CA THR A 179 27.51 2.21 -3.34
C THR A 179 27.48 2.26 -1.82
N ARG A 180 27.81 1.14 -1.17
CA ARG A 180 27.99 1.06 0.29
C ARG A 180 29.41 1.41 0.75
N ARG A 181 30.32 1.68 -0.19
CA ARG A 181 31.70 2.04 0.10
C ARG A 181 31.76 3.30 0.96
N GLN A 182 32.59 3.25 1.99
CA GLN A 182 32.72 4.35 2.93
C GLN A 182 33.65 5.48 2.44
N ASP A 183 34.48 5.19 1.44
CA ASP A 183 35.50 6.07 0.85
C ASP A 183 35.03 6.79 -0.42
N VAL A 184 33.74 6.73 -0.76
CA VAL A 184 33.17 7.38 -1.95
C VAL A 184 32.33 8.58 -1.55
N ASN A 185 32.56 9.72 -2.21
CA ASN A 185 31.76 10.92 -2.03
C ASN A 185 30.31 10.66 -2.48
N LEU A 186 29.36 11.05 -1.64
CA LEU A 186 27.93 10.85 -1.91
C LEU A 186 27.24 12.14 -2.35
N ILE A 187 26.17 11.99 -3.11
CA ILE A 187 25.36 13.10 -3.60
C ILE A 187 24.56 13.69 -2.45
N THR A 188 24.73 14.99 -2.25
CA THR A 188 24.09 15.75 -1.16
C THR A 188 23.10 16.79 -1.65
N ASP A 189 23.16 17.19 -2.92
CA ASP A 189 22.20 18.13 -3.48
C ASP A 189 22.03 17.96 -5.00
N ILE A 190 20.87 18.33 -5.53
CA ILE A 190 20.56 18.33 -6.97
C ILE A 190 19.86 19.64 -7.34
N LYS A 191 20.25 20.22 -8.47
CA LYS A 191 19.63 21.42 -9.05
C LYS A 191 19.35 21.21 -10.53
N LEU A 192 18.24 21.76 -11.01
CA LEU A 192 17.88 21.77 -12.42
C LEU A 192 18.06 23.19 -12.94
N LEU A 193 18.99 23.38 -13.87
CA LEU A 193 19.36 24.72 -14.34
C LEU A 193 19.30 24.82 -15.87
N PRO A 194 18.85 25.95 -16.44
CA PRO A 194 18.97 26.23 -17.87
C PRO A 194 20.42 26.18 -18.36
N ASP A 195 20.61 26.04 -19.67
CA ASP A 195 21.94 25.89 -20.29
C ASP A 195 22.98 26.97 -19.91
N LYS A 196 22.51 28.21 -19.74
CA LYS A 196 23.36 29.38 -19.46
C LYS A 196 23.59 29.65 -17.98
N GLU A 197 23.07 28.79 -17.10
CA GLU A 197 23.16 28.95 -15.66
C GLU A 197 23.99 27.81 -15.04
N GLU A 198 24.71 28.14 -13.97
CA GLU A 198 25.53 27.20 -13.21
C GLU A 198 25.36 27.43 -11.71
N PRO A 199 25.53 26.38 -10.88
CA PRO A 199 25.45 26.53 -9.44
C PRO A 199 26.65 27.34 -8.93
N PHE A 200 26.39 28.25 -7.99
CA PHE A 200 27.43 29.00 -7.29
C PHE A 200 27.44 28.66 -5.79
N PRO A 201 28.63 28.35 -5.21
CA PRO A 201 29.90 28.11 -5.89
C PRO A 201 29.89 26.81 -6.71
N LEU A 202 30.69 26.76 -7.78
CA LEU A 202 30.76 25.61 -8.72
C LEU A 202 31.50 24.40 -8.14
N GLU A 203 32.26 24.59 -7.06
CA GLU A 203 33.07 23.53 -6.46
C GLU A 203 32.21 22.32 -6.06
N ASN A 204 32.69 21.12 -6.41
CA ASN A 204 32.04 19.83 -6.14
C ASN A 204 30.70 19.59 -6.85
N TRP A 205 30.25 20.50 -7.73
CA TRP A 205 29.11 20.25 -8.61
C TRP A 205 29.54 19.55 -9.90
N LYS A 206 28.66 18.67 -10.39
CA LYS A 206 28.80 17.96 -11.66
C LYS A 206 27.55 18.19 -12.51
N LYS A 207 27.73 18.50 -13.79
CA LYS A 207 26.67 18.64 -14.78
C LYS A 207 26.47 17.30 -15.50
N ALA A 208 25.24 16.81 -15.62
CA ALA A 208 24.92 15.72 -16.52
C ALA A 208 25.08 16.20 -17.98
N GLU A 209 25.69 15.37 -18.84
CA GLU A 209 26.01 15.76 -20.22
C GLU A 209 24.75 15.98 -21.08
N THR A 210 23.73 15.14 -20.89
CA THR A 210 22.48 15.22 -21.66
C THR A 210 21.46 16.11 -20.95
N SER A 211 20.78 16.95 -21.73
CA SER A 211 19.62 17.72 -21.27
C SER A 211 18.46 16.81 -20.85
N LEU A 212 17.77 17.17 -19.77
CA LEU A 212 16.49 16.57 -19.32
C LEU A 212 15.31 16.84 -20.27
N ARG A 213 15.54 17.62 -21.33
CA ARG A 213 14.59 17.91 -22.42
C ARG A 213 15.08 17.42 -23.78
N SER A 214 16.08 16.55 -23.79
CA SER A 214 16.67 16.03 -25.03
C SER A 214 15.66 15.23 -25.83
N GLY A 215 15.53 15.54 -27.13
CA GLY A 215 14.58 14.89 -28.03
C GLY A 215 13.24 15.61 -28.17
N VAL A 216 12.91 16.54 -27.26
CA VAL A 216 11.68 17.33 -27.33
C VAL A 216 11.90 18.56 -28.22
N ILE A 217 11.12 18.67 -29.30
CA ILE A 217 11.24 19.77 -30.27
C ILE A 217 10.90 21.11 -29.61
N SER A 218 11.71 22.14 -29.87
CA SER A 218 11.53 23.51 -29.38
C SER A 218 11.60 23.70 -27.86
N ALA A 219 11.93 22.68 -27.08
CA ALA A 219 12.13 22.80 -25.64
C ALA A 219 13.53 23.37 -25.34
N PRO A 220 13.66 24.47 -24.56
CA PRO A 220 14.97 24.99 -24.18
C PRO A 220 15.67 23.99 -23.26
N PRO A 221 17.00 23.76 -23.43
CA PRO A 221 17.71 22.77 -22.64
C PRO A 221 17.65 23.04 -21.13
N LEU A 222 17.53 21.96 -20.36
CA LEU A 222 17.53 21.97 -18.90
C LEU A 222 18.49 20.88 -18.43
N PHE A 223 19.43 21.22 -17.56
CA PHE A 223 20.49 20.30 -17.14
C PHE A 223 20.37 19.94 -15.66
N LEU A 224 20.58 18.66 -15.38
CA LEU A 224 20.72 18.15 -14.02
C LEU A 224 22.14 18.45 -13.54
N TRP A 225 22.23 19.14 -12.41
CA TRP A 225 23.45 19.35 -11.65
C TRP A 225 23.35 18.62 -10.33
N TYR A 226 24.42 17.95 -9.90
CA TYR A 226 24.47 17.28 -8.61
C TYR A 226 25.76 17.61 -7.86
N ARG A 227 25.65 17.75 -6.54
CA ARG A 227 26.76 18.10 -5.65
C ARG A 227 27.29 16.87 -4.93
N LEU A 228 28.58 16.61 -5.11
CA LEU A 228 29.30 15.60 -4.33
C LEU A 228 29.70 16.20 -2.97
N GLY A 229 29.26 15.55 -1.90
CA GLY A 229 29.61 15.88 -0.53
C GLY A 229 30.85 15.12 -0.05
N LYS A 230 30.90 14.89 1.26
CA LYS A 230 31.93 14.08 1.93
C LYS A 230 31.80 12.60 1.59
N THR A 231 32.78 11.79 1.96
CA THR A 231 32.64 10.34 1.96
C THR A 231 31.76 9.87 3.12
N ALA A 232 31.16 8.68 3.02
CA ALA A 232 30.32 8.17 4.11
C ALA A 232 31.09 7.95 5.44
N SER A 233 32.41 7.72 5.40
CA SER A 233 33.26 7.65 6.61
C SER A 233 33.45 8.99 7.31
N GLU A 234 33.38 10.09 6.57
CA GLU A 234 33.61 11.46 7.07
C GLU A 234 32.32 12.18 7.50
N MET A 235 31.16 11.61 7.17
CA MET A 235 29.86 12.19 7.51
C MET A 235 29.44 11.89 8.95
N THR A 236 28.94 12.91 9.63
CA THR A 236 28.17 12.80 10.87
C THR A 236 26.82 12.08 10.64
N PRO A 237 26.19 11.52 11.68
CA PRO A 237 24.84 10.93 11.56
C PRO A 237 23.80 11.89 10.97
N GLU A 238 23.87 13.18 11.32
CA GLU A 238 22.99 14.24 10.82
C GLU A 238 23.22 14.51 9.33
N GLU A 239 24.47 14.52 8.88
CA GLU A 239 24.80 14.63 7.44
C GLU A 239 24.29 13.41 6.67
N LYS A 240 24.46 12.20 7.21
CA LYS A 240 23.94 10.95 6.61
C LYS A 240 22.42 10.95 6.46
N LYS A 241 21.68 11.60 7.37
CA LYS A 241 20.22 11.73 7.27
C LYS A 241 19.75 12.63 6.13
N ASN A 242 20.64 13.48 5.58
CA ASN A 242 20.30 14.48 4.57
C ASN A 242 20.88 14.18 3.17
N ILE A 243 21.62 13.08 3.02
CA ILE A 243 22.09 12.62 1.70
C ILE A 243 20.89 12.23 0.82
N ILE A 244 21.08 12.32 -0.48
CA ILE A 244 20.07 11.85 -1.43
C ILE A 244 20.17 10.33 -1.52
N THR A 245 19.09 9.67 -1.14
CA THR A 245 18.97 8.21 -1.07
C THR A 245 18.17 7.64 -2.22
N GLU A 246 17.34 8.44 -2.89
CA GLU A 246 16.58 7.99 -4.05
C GLU A 246 16.25 9.15 -5.00
N ILE A 247 16.07 8.81 -6.28
CA ILE A 247 15.59 9.71 -7.32
C ILE A 247 14.51 8.99 -8.13
N ASP A 248 13.46 9.73 -8.48
CA ASP A 248 12.34 9.24 -9.27
C ASP A 248 11.76 10.36 -10.15
N ILE A 249 10.79 10.04 -11.00
CA ILE A 249 10.00 10.99 -11.78
C ILE A 249 8.55 10.92 -11.34
N ASP A 250 7.94 12.08 -11.16
CA ASP A 250 6.51 12.24 -10.85
C ASP A 250 5.83 13.03 -11.97
N PHE A 251 4.60 12.64 -12.30
CA PHE A 251 3.81 13.28 -13.36
C PHE A 251 2.59 13.99 -12.78
N GLY A 252 2.31 15.18 -13.32
CA GLY A 252 1.31 16.09 -12.77
C GLY A 252 1.90 17.05 -11.74
N ASP A 253 1.08 18.01 -11.33
CA ASP A 253 1.45 19.16 -10.49
C ASP A 253 1.19 18.95 -8.99
N ASP A 254 0.65 17.79 -8.60
CA ASP A 254 0.27 17.48 -7.21
C ASP A 254 1.50 17.15 -6.31
N ASP A 255 1.30 16.75 -5.07
CA ASP A 255 2.39 16.29 -4.21
C ASP A 255 2.93 14.93 -4.67
N PRO A 256 4.26 14.73 -4.70
CA PRO A 256 4.83 13.45 -5.10
C PRO A 256 4.59 12.37 -4.04
N TRP A 257 4.99 11.13 -4.36
CA TRP A 257 4.95 10.01 -3.42
C TRP A 257 5.55 10.35 -2.04
N TYR A 258 5.00 9.78 -0.97
CA TYR A 258 5.37 10.13 0.41
C TYR A 258 6.89 10.09 0.65
N GLY A 259 7.42 11.20 1.18
CA GLY A 259 8.83 11.36 1.52
C GLY A 259 9.72 11.88 0.40
N PHE A 260 9.19 12.00 -0.82
CA PHE A 260 9.88 12.67 -1.92
C PHE A 260 9.63 14.18 -1.92
N GLU A 261 10.59 14.93 -2.45
CA GLU A 261 10.50 16.36 -2.73
C GLU A 261 10.60 16.62 -4.23
N LYS A 262 9.74 17.49 -4.78
CA LYS A 262 9.76 17.91 -6.19
C LYS A 262 10.85 18.94 -6.43
N LEU A 263 11.68 18.70 -7.45
CA LEU A 263 12.65 19.67 -7.93
C LEU A 263 12.04 20.58 -8.99
N GLN A 264 12.41 21.85 -8.96
CA GLN A 264 11.98 22.87 -9.92
C GLN A 264 13.14 23.26 -10.86
N PRO A 265 12.84 23.69 -12.11
CA PRO A 265 11.54 23.66 -12.80
C PRO A 265 11.17 22.25 -13.30
N PRO A 266 9.93 22.03 -13.81
CA PRO A 266 9.57 20.75 -14.43
C PRO A 266 10.45 20.43 -15.66
N THR A 267 10.71 19.14 -15.88
CA THR A 267 11.43 18.64 -17.04
C THR A 267 10.59 18.73 -18.29
N THR A 268 9.31 18.37 -18.20
CA THR A 268 8.30 18.54 -19.25
C THR A 268 7.32 19.60 -18.79
N ILE A 269 7.12 20.64 -19.60
CA ILE A 269 6.14 21.69 -19.30
C ILE A 269 4.79 21.28 -19.89
N GLY A 270 3.82 21.12 -19.01
CA GLY A 270 2.46 20.74 -19.32
C GLY A 270 1.80 21.73 -20.27
N HIS A 271 1.10 21.19 -21.26
CA HIS A 271 0.26 21.97 -22.17
C HIS A 271 -0.77 21.06 -22.83
N ASN A 272 -2.03 21.52 -22.86
CA ASN A 272 -3.16 20.74 -23.37
C ASN A 272 -3.30 19.37 -22.70
N ARG A 273 -2.88 18.30 -23.37
CA ARG A 273 -2.98 16.91 -22.89
C ARG A 273 -1.71 16.43 -22.17
N ILE A 274 -0.59 17.12 -22.35
CA ILE A 274 0.70 16.77 -21.76
C ILE A 274 0.74 17.28 -20.33
N GLN A 275 1.10 16.42 -19.39
CA GLN A 275 1.26 16.77 -17.98
C GLN A 275 2.67 17.26 -17.70
N ASP A 276 2.80 18.03 -16.62
CA ASP A 276 4.12 18.36 -16.12
C ASP A 276 4.83 17.08 -15.67
N ALA A 277 6.14 17.00 -15.90
CA ALA A 277 6.99 15.95 -15.34
C ALA A 277 8.04 16.58 -14.44
N PHE A 278 8.25 16.02 -13.26
CA PHE A 278 9.18 16.52 -12.26
C PHE A 278 10.20 15.45 -11.89
N VAL A 279 11.45 15.87 -11.71
CA VAL A 279 12.41 15.05 -10.97
C VAL A 279 12.07 15.17 -9.50
N VAL A 280 11.92 14.03 -8.83
CA VAL A 280 11.66 13.97 -7.39
C VAL A 280 12.77 13.22 -6.68
N ILE A 281 13.13 13.67 -5.48
CA ILE A 281 14.26 13.09 -4.74
C ILE A 281 13.86 12.78 -3.31
N ARG A 282 14.50 11.79 -2.69
CA ARG A 282 14.33 11.46 -1.27
C ARG A 282 15.63 11.72 -0.54
N ARG A 283 15.53 12.39 0.60
CA ARG A 283 16.65 12.62 1.52
C ARG A 283 16.55 11.71 2.73
N GLY A 284 17.59 10.90 2.94
CA GLY A 284 17.64 9.92 4.01
C GLY A 284 16.51 8.90 3.95
N VAL A 285 16.26 8.25 5.08
CA VAL A 285 15.18 7.26 5.23
C VAL A 285 13.92 7.97 5.73
N LYS A 286 12.86 7.93 4.91
CA LYS A 286 11.52 8.46 5.25
C LYS A 286 10.53 7.30 5.26
N LEU A 287 10.26 6.75 6.44
CA LEU A 287 9.29 5.67 6.60
C LEU A 287 7.87 6.25 6.71
N PRO A 288 6.89 5.72 5.96
CA PRO A 288 5.49 6.11 6.11
C PRO A 288 5.00 5.79 7.53
N PRO A 289 4.26 6.68 8.20
CA PRO A 289 3.65 6.36 9.48
C PRO A 289 2.59 5.27 9.31
N ARG A 290 2.57 4.31 10.24
CA ARG A 290 1.59 3.23 10.27
C ARG A 290 0.29 3.70 10.91
N ALA A 291 -0.83 3.13 10.47
CA ALA A 291 -2.10 3.33 11.15
C ALA A 291 -2.06 2.70 12.55
N PRO A 292 -2.69 3.34 13.56
CA PRO A 292 -2.99 2.65 14.81
C PRO A 292 -3.93 1.46 14.53
N PRO A 293 -3.88 0.40 15.35
CA PRO A 293 -4.87 -0.68 15.25
C PRO A 293 -6.29 -0.13 15.36
N LEU A 294 -7.23 -0.66 14.59
CA LEU A 294 -8.62 -0.23 14.65
C LEU A 294 -9.26 -0.65 15.98
N HIS A 295 -9.87 0.32 16.66
CA HIS A 295 -10.51 0.09 17.95
C HIS A 295 -11.76 0.96 18.09
N PHE A 296 -12.70 0.50 18.91
CA PHE A 296 -13.79 1.31 19.40
C PHE A 296 -13.26 2.36 20.37
N SER A 297 -13.97 3.48 20.49
CA SER A 297 -13.80 4.41 21.59
C SER A 297 -14.17 3.74 22.93
N ARG A 298 -13.77 4.36 24.05
CA ARG A 298 -14.11 3.85 25.40
C ARG A 298 -15.62 3.83 25.65
N ASP A 299 -16.38 4.71 25.01
CA ASP A 299 -17.86 4.73 25.03
C ASP A 299 -18.51 3.80 23.99
N GLY A 300 -17.72 2.92 23.35
CA GLY A 300 -18.24 1.84 22.51
C GLY A 300 -18.73 2.30 21.13
N LYS A 301 -18.13 3.35 20.58
CA LYS A 301 -18.43 3.87 19.24
C LYS A 301 -17.28 3.65 18.26
N PHE A 302 -17.63 3.47 16.99
CA PHE A 302 -16.70 3.41 15.87
C PHE A 302 -17.40 3.94 14.61
N LYS A 303 -16.78 4.85 13.88
CA LYS A 303 -17.37 5.51 12.72
C LYS A 303 -16.58 5.25 11.44
N VAL A 304 -17.28 4.83 10.39
CA VAL A 304 -16.74 4.60 9.05
C VAL A 304 -17.30 5.64 8.08
N LEU A 305 -16.42 6.32 7.35
CA LEU A 305 -16.79 7.16 6.19
C LEU A 305 -16.51 6.38 4.90
N GLN A 306 -17.55 6.11 4.12
CA GLN A 306 -17.44 5.52 2.79
C GLN A 306 -17.30 6.62 1.73
N VAL A 307 -16.23 6.52 0.92
CA VAL A 307 -15.93 7.42 -0.20
C VAL A 307 -15.93 6.57 -1.47
N ALA A 308 -16.77 6.91 -2.43
CA ALA A 308 -16.96 6.10 -3.63
C ALA A 308 -16.55 6.87 -4.90
N ASP A 309 -15.86 6.18 -5.80
CA ASP A 309 -15.68 6.57 -7.20
C ASP A 309 -15.00 7.94 -7.36
N LEU A 310 -13.72 8.01 -6.96
CA LEU A 310 -12.95 9.25 -7.06
C LEU A 310 -12.62 9.62 -8.50
N HIS A 311 -12.27 8.64 -9.34
CA HIS A 311 -11.86 8.84 -10.72
C HIS A 311 -10.75 9.89 -10.88
N PHE A 312 -9.70 9.80 -10.07
CA PHE A 312 -8.56 10.71 -10.20
C PHE A 312 -7.70 10.32 -11.41
N SER A 313 -7.07 11.32 -12.01
CA SER A 313 -6.20 11.16 -13.19
C SER A 313 -4.78 11.61 -12.84
N VAL A 314 -3.83 11.50 -13.76
CA VAL A 314 -2.51 12.15 -13.56
C VAL A 314 -2.70 13.66 -13.44
N SER A 315 -3.44 14.27 -14.38
CA SER A 315 -3.85 15.68 -14.30
C SER A 315 -4.80 15.95 -13.14
N PRO A 316 -4.98 17.21 -12.70
CA PRO A 316 -6.05 17.63 -11.78
C PRO A 316 -7.48 17.33 -12.25
N GLY A 317 -7.67 16.88 -13.50
CA GLY A 317 -8.96 16.51 -14.06
C GLY A 317 -9.88 17.69 -14.32
N VAL A 318 -11.03 17.42 -14.94
CA VAL A 318 -12.11 18.39 -15.10
C VAL A 318 -13.31 17.95 -14.27
N CYS A 319 -14.07 18.91 -13.76
CA CYS A 319 -15.33 18.59 -13.11
C CYS A 319 -16.32 18.01 -14.12
N ARG A 320 -16.96 16.91 -13.73
CA ARG A 320 -17.99 16.23 -14.50
C ARG A 320 -19.35 16.47 -13.85
N ASP A 321 -20.35 16.65 -14.70
CA ASP A 321 -21.76 16.62 -14.34
C ASP A 321 -22.15 17.54 -13.17
N THR A 322 -21.57 18.74 -13.13
CA THR A 322 -21.85 19.77 -12.11
C THR A 322 -21.96 21.15 -12.76
N GLU A 323 -22.69 22.06 -12.10
CA GLU A 323 -22.76 23.47 -12.48
C GLU A 323 -21.58 24.29 -11.95
N ILE A 324 -20.76 23.71 -11.07
CA ILE A 324 -19.60 24.37 -10.48
C ILE A 324 -18.47 24.49 -11.51
N GLU A 325 -17.98 25.70 -11.70
CA GLU A 325 -16.80 25.96 -12.53
C GLU A 325 -15.51 25.64 -11.74
N CYS A 326 -14.90 24.49 -12.00
CA CYS A 326 -13.72 24.02 -11.29
C CYS A 326 -12.41 24.52 -11.90
N THR A 327 -12.09 25.78 -11.64
CA THR A 327 -10.86 26.43 -12.11
C THR A 327 -9.57 25.72 -11.68
N SER A 328 -9.60 25.04 -10.52
CA SER A 328 -8.46 24.27 -9.99
C SER A 328 -8.44 22.80 -10.39
N GLY A 329 -9.36 22.33 -11.22
CA GLY A 329 -9.54 20.92 -11.58
C GLY A 329 -10.40 20.12 -10.59
N GLY A 330 -11.00 19.03 -11.09
CA GLY A 330 -11.95 18.21 -10.34
C GLY A 330 -11.36 17.49 -9.12
N ASP A 331 -10.10 17.06 -9.20
CA ASP A 331 -9.43 16.33 -8.12
C ASP A 331 -9.24 17.25 -6.91
N ASN A 332 -8.84 18.50 -7.16
CA ASN A 332 -8.61 19.50 -6.12
C ASN A 332 -9.90 19.93 -5.42
N VAL A 333 -10.99 20.12 -6.18
CA VAL A 333 -12.31 20.44 -5.60
C VAL A 333 -12.82 19.24 -4.78
N THR A 334 -12.64 18.02 -5.26
CA THR A 334 -12.99 16.79 -4.54
C THR A 334 -12.21 16.63 -3.24
N MET A 335 -10.89 16.85 -3.27
CA MET A 335 -10.04 16.80 -2.08
C MET A 335 -10.42 17.86 -1.04
N THR A 336 -10.80 19.06 -1.50
CA THR A 336 -11.29 20.14 -0.62
C THR A 336 -12.61 19.75 0.06
N LEU A 337 -13.54 19.20 -0.72
CA LEU A 337 -14.81 18.69 -0.20
C LEU A 337 -14.56 17.57 0.81
N LEU A 338 -13.75 16.57 0.47
CA LEU A 338 -13.41 15.46 1.36
C LEU A 338 -12.77 15.95 2.67
N SER A 339 -11.86 16.92 2.63
CA SER A 339 -11.25 17.48 3.84
C SER A 339 -12.30 18.08 4.78
N ARG A 340 -13.24 18.86 4.23
CA ARG A 340 -14.35 19.43 5.02
C ARG A 340 -15.23 18.34 5.63
N ILE A 341 -15.58 17.30 4.86
CA ILE A 341 -16.39 16.19 5.38
C ILE A 341 -15.68 15.44 6.51
N LEU A 342 -14.37 15.21 6.40
CA LEU A 342 -13.58 14.58 7.46
C LEU A 342 -13.59 15.41 8.76
N GLU A 343 -13.53 16.74 8.65
CA GLU A 343 -13.57 17.64 9.81
C GLU A 343 -14.93 17.66 10.51
N ILE A 344 -16.02 17.53 9.73
CA ILE A 344 -17.39 17.50 10.23
C ILE A 344 -17.72 16.13 10.84
N GLU A 345 -17.50 15.05 10.08
CA GLU A 345 -17.95 13.71 10.46
C GLU A 345 -17.00 13.02 11.45
N LYS A 346 -15.70 13.34 11.40
CA LYS A 346 -14.65 12.79 12.27
C LYS A 346 -14.71 11.25 12.35
N PRO A 347 -14.56 10.54 11.22
CA PRO A 347 -14.57 9.09 11.21
C PRO A 347 -13.33 8.50 11.88
N ASP A 348 -13.42 7.26 12.33
CA ASP A 348 -12.30 6.45 12.82
C ASP A 348 -11.63 5.65 11.70
N LEU A 349 -12.33 5.44 10.58
CA LEU A 349 -11.84 4.77 9.37
C LEU A 349 -12.49 5.38 8.12
N VAL A 350 -11.68 5.61 7.08
CA VAL A 350 -12.18 5.91 5.73
C VAL A 350 -12.10 4.66 4.86
N VAL A 351 -13.16 4.35 4.11
CA VAL A 351 -13.23 3.23 3.18
C VAL A 351 -13.46 3.74 1.76
N PHE A 352 -12.49 3.53 0.88
CA PHE A 352 -12.62 3.82 -0.55
C PHE A 352 -13.23 2.61 -1.28
N THR A 353 -14.41 2.77 -1.88
CA THR A 353 -15.18 1.65 -2.47
C THR A 353 -15.01 1.48 -3.97
N GLY A 354 -13.76 1.51 -4.46
CA GLY A 354 -13.38 1.32 -5.86
C GLY A 354 -13.34 2.59 -6.70
N ASP A 355 -12.76 2.46 -7.89
CA ASP A 355 -12.54 3.52 -8.90
C ASP A 355 -11.83 4.73 -8.30
N GLN A 356 -10.71 4.47 -7.63
CA GLN A 356 -9.82 5.54 -7.18
C GLN A 356 -9.18 6.23 -8.39
N LEU A 357 -8.78 5.44 -9.38
CA LEU A 357 -8.23 5.87 -10.66
C LEU A 357 -9.34 5.95 -11.70
N ASN A 358 -9.27 6.95 -12.58
CA ASN A 358 -10.26 7.12 -13.64
C ASN A 358 -10.13 6.07 -14.75
N GLY A 359 -8.93 5.52 -14.95
CA GLY A 359 -8.64 4.72 -16.14
C GLY A 359 -8.73 5.54 -17.43
N GLN A 360 -9.20 4.90 -18.50
CA GLN A 360 -9.52 5.53 -19.79
C GLN A 360 -8.37 6.35 -20.42
N GLY A 361 -7.12 5.92 -20.23
CA GLY A 361 -5.92 6.59 -20.73
C GLY A 361 -5.55 7.87 -19.97
N THR A 362 -6.21 8.18 -18.85
CA THR A 362 -5.95 9.38 -18.04
C THR A 362 -5.19 9.07 -16.75
N SER A 363 -5.10 7.79 -16.38
CA SER A 363 -4.37 7.28 -15.22
C SER A 363 -3.15 6.46 -15.67
N TRP A 364 -2.52 6.87 -16.78
CA TRP A 364 -1.43 6.15 -17.44
C TRP A 364 -0.17 6.00 -16.58
N ASP A 365 0.01 6.85 -15.56
CA ASP A 365 0.95 6.64 -14.47
C ASP A 365 0.21 6.48 -13.13
N PRO A 366 -0.16 5.25 -12.74
CA PRO A 366 -0.90 5.00 -11.50
C PRO A 366 -0.13 5.43 -10.25
N MET A 367 1.20 5.46 -10.26
CA MET A 367 1.98 5.85 -9.08
C MET A 367 1.73 7.32 -8.71
N SER A 368 1.72 8.23 -9.69
CA SER A 368 1.37 9.65 -9.47
C SER A 368 -0.07 9.82 -8.98
N VAL A 369 -1.02 9.03 -9.49
CA VAL A 369 -2.43 9.09 -9.03
C VAL A 369 -2.57 8.53 -7.61
N LEU A 370 -1.93 7.39 -7.32
CA LEU A 370 -1.96 6.75 -6.01
C LEU A 370 -1.30 7.61 -4.93
N ALA A 371 -0.31 8.43 -5.28
CA ALA A 371 0.31 9.39 -4.36
C ALA A 371 -0.69 10.41 -3.79
N LYS A 372 -1.74 10.76 -4.56
CA LYS A 372 -2.67 11.84 -4.22
C LYS A 372 -4.05 11.39 -3.73
N PHE A 373 -4.60 10.26 -4.16
CA PHE A 373 -6.03 9.93 -3.87
C PHE A 373 -6.36 9.86 -2.36
N ALA A 374 -5.47 9.28 -1.54
CA ALA A 374 -5.64 9.16 -0.09
C ALA A 374 -4.97 10.30 0.70
N LYS A 375 -4.40 11.31 0.00
CA LYS A 375 -3.56 12.36 0.59
C LYS A 375 -4.24 13.13 1.70
N VAL A 376 -5.49 13.53 1.46
CA VAL A 376 -6.28 14.26 2.43
C VAL A 376 -6.50 13.41 3.68
N VAL A 377 -6.86 12.14 3.52
CA VAL A 377 -7.16 11.24 4.63
C VAL A 377 -5.94 11.02 5.54
N TYR A 378 -4.78 10.72 4.94
CA TYR A 378 -3.61 10.46 5.76
C TYR A 378 -3.00 11.73 6.37
N ARG A 379 -3.24 12.93 5.79
CA ARG A 379 -2.90 14.23 6.42
C ARG A 379 -3.72 14.50 7.67
N HIS A 380 -4.97 14.04 7.69
CA HIS A 380 -5.82 13.99 8.89
C HIS A 380 -5.42 12.87 9.86
N LYS A 381 -4.36 12.09 9.55
CA LYS A 381 -3.85 10.97 10.36
C LYS A 381 -4.88 9.86 10.60
N LEU A 382 -5.79 9.68 9.63
CA LEU A 382 -6.85 8.69 9.70
C LEU A 382 -6.43 7.39 9.01
N PRO A 383 -6.70 6.22 9.63
CA PRO A 383 -6.64 4.95 8.95
C PRO A 383 -7.55 4.93 7.72
N TRP A 384 -7.11 4.25 6.66
CA TRP A 384 -7.94 4.06 5.48
C TRP A 384 -7.77 2.69 4.82
N ALA A 385 -8.88 2.18 4.31
CA ALA A 385 -8.97 0.93 3.56
C ALA A 385 -9.50 1.22 2.15
N ALA A 386 -9.24 0.33 1.20
CA ALA A 386 -9.68 0.44 -0.18
C ALA A 386 -10.00 -0.93 -0.78
N VAL A 387 -10.98 -0.95 -1.69
CA VAL A 387 -11.21 -2.04 -2.64
C VAL A 387 -11.01 -1.50 -4.05
N PHE A 388 -10.66 -2.38 -4.98
CA PHE A 388 -10.56 -2.02 -6.39
C PHE A 388 -11.93 -1.97 -7.05
N GLY A 389 -12.07 -1.05 -7.99
CA GLY A 389 -13.16 -0.99 -8.95
C GLY A 389 -12.73 -1.43 -10.35
N ASN A 390 -13.64 -1.26 -11.30
CA ASN A 390 -13.40 -1.70 -12.67
C ASN A 390 -12.48 -0.77 -13.45
N HIS A 391 -12.38 0.50 -13.07
CA HIS A 391 -11.51 1.48 -13.74
C HIS A 391 -10.04 1.41 -13.26
N ASP A 392 -9.79 0.88 -12.06
CA ASP A 392 -8.48 0.97 -11.42
C ASP A 392 -7.36 0.24 -12.20
N GLU A 393 -7.69 -0.84 -12.93
CA GLU A 393 -6.73 -1.62 -13.74
C GLU A 393 -6.91 -1.38 -15.25
N GLU A 394 -7.58 -0.29 -15.64
CA GLU A 394 -7.74 0.03 -17.06
C GLU A 394 -6.42 0.44 -17.71
N ASP A 395 -5.60 1.19 -16.97
CA ASP A 395 -4.34 1.79 -17.42
C ASP A 395 -3.14 1.29 -16.61
N GLY A 396 -1.98 1.17 -17.27
CA GLY A 396 -0.68 1.07 -16.60
C GLY A 396 -0.45 -0.26 -15.86
N VAL A 397 -0.41 -0.20 -14.52
CA VAL A 397 0.08 -1.28 -13.65
C VAL A 397 -1.03 -2.17 -13.10
N SER A 398 -0.71 -3.44 -12.83
CA SER A 398 -1.69 -4.42 -12.31
C SER A 398 -2.15 -4.14 -10.89
N LYS A 399 -3.31 -4.69 -10.49
CA LYS A 399 -3.83 -4.60 -9.12
C LYS A 399 -2.82 -5.09 -8.07
N GLU A 400 -2.01 -6.13 -8.36
CA GLU A 400 -0.90 -6.58 -7.51
C GLU A 400 0.06 -5.44 -7.17
N ALA A 401 0.53 -4.72 -8.19
CA ALA A 401 1.52 -3.66 -8.04
C ALA A 401 0.91 -2.45 -7.34
N GLN A 402 -0.33 -2.08 -7.70
CA GLN A 402 -1.09 -1.02 -7.03
C GLN A 402 -1.32 -1.33 -5.55
N MET A 403 -1.61 -2.59 -5.19
CA MET A 403 -1.76 -3.00 -3.79
C MET A 403 -0.45 -2.85 -3.02
N MET A 404 0.71 -3.20 -3.62
CA MET A 404 2.01 -2.97 -2.99
C MET A 404 2.27 -1.47 -2.77
N LEU A 405 1.91 -0.63 -3.73
CA LEU A 405 2.00 0.83 -3.63
C LEU A 405 1.08 1.35 -2.51
N MET A 406 -0.19 0.97 -2.48
CA MET A 406 -1.14 1.40 -1.46
C MET A 406 -0.73 0.96 -0.05
N LYS A 407 -0.13 -0.22 0.14
CA LYS A 407 0.41 -0.66 1.44
C LYS A 407 1.59 0.19 1.92
N ALA A 408 2.32 0.82 0.99
CA ALA A 408 3.45 1.68 1.28
C ALA A 408 3.05 3.15 1.55
N LEU A 409 1.76 3.47 1.55
CA LEU A 409 1.26 4.81 1.86
C LEU A 409 0.99 5.00 3.37
N PRO A 410 1.11 6.24 3.88
CA PRO A 410 0.80 6.56 5.27
C PRO A 410 -0.62 6.14 5.69
N TYR A 411 -0.74 5.59 6.90
CA TYR A 411 -2.01 5.18 7.53
C TYR A 411 -2.87 4.18 6.72
N SER A 412 -2.28 3.53 5.72
CA SER A 412 -2.94 2.47 4.97
C SER A 412 -3.14 1.22 5.85
N VAL A 413 -4.34 0.64 5.78
CA VAL A 413 -4.67 -0.67 6.39
C VAL A 413 -5.09 -1.69 5.33
N VAL A 414 -4.82 -1.41 4.05
CA VAL A 414 -5.12 -2.36 2.97
C VAL A 414 -4.24 -3.59 3.06
N ASP A 415 -4.75 -4.72 2.58
CA ASP A 415 -3.95 -5.91 2.42
C ASP A 415 -4.24 -6.60 1.07
N ARG A 416 -3.26 -7.33 0.55
CA ARG A 416 -3.46 -8.16 -0.64
C ARG A 416 -4.51 -9.25 -0.39
N GLY A 417 -4.49 -9.80 0.82
CA GLY A 417 -5.25 -11.00 1.13
C GLY A 417 -4.55 -12.30 0.73
N PRO A 418 -5.24 -13.44 0.90
CA PRO A 418 -4.71 -14.76 0.55
C PRO A 418 -4.43 -14.90 -0.95
N LYS A 419 -3.28 -15.50 -1.32
CA LYS A 419 -2.87 -15.68 -2.73
C LYS A 419 -3.71 -16.69 -3.51
N ASP A 420 -4.45 -17.53 -2.80
CA ASP A 420 -5.29 -18.60 -3.31
C ASP A 420 -6.77 -18.20 -3.43
N VAL A 421 -7.11 -16.93 -3.20
CA VAL A 421 -8.40 -16.33 -3.56
C VAL A 421 -8.23 -15.56 -4.86
N HIS A 422 -9.18 -15.69 -5.79
CA HIS A 422 -9.18 -14.92 -7.03
C HIS A 422 -9.31 -13.41 -6.77
N GLY A 423 -8.58 -12.59 -7.53
CA GLY A 423 -8.55 -11.13 -7.37
C GLY A 423 -7.50 -10.66 -6.35
N VAL A 424 -7.47 -9.36 -6.11
CA VAL A 424 -6.48 -8.68 -5.25
C VAL A 424 -7.20 -7.75 -4.29
N GLY A 425 -6.85 -7.78 -3.00
CA GLY A 425 -7.53 -6.94 -2.01
C GLY A 425 -8.71 -7.62 -1.36
N ASN A 426 -8.68 -8.96 -1.24
CA ASN A 426 -9.63 -9.72 -0.46
C ASN A 426 -9.12 -9.88 0.99
N TYR A 427 -9.52 -9.01 1.91
CA TYR A 427 -8.99 -9.00 3.28
C TYR A 427 -10.04 -8.66 4.34
N VAL A 428 -9.70 -8.95 5.59
CA VAL A 428 -10.58 -8.75 6.75
C VAL A 428 -9.88 -7.85 7.77
N LEU A 429 -10.55 -6.79 8.17
CA LEU A 429 -10.13 -5.95 9.28
C LEU A 429 -11.01 -6.22 10.50
N LYS A 430 -10.37 -6.24 11.67
CA LYS A 430 -11.00 -6.52 12.96
C LYS A 430 -10.92 -5.26 13.81
N VAL A 431 -12.06 -4.74 14.24
CA VAL A 431 -12.13 -3.59 15.15
C VAL A 431 -12.30 -4.11 16.57
N LYS A 432 -11.42 -3.68 17.46
CA LYS A 432 -11.28 -4.24 18.81
C LYS A 432 -11.88 -3.34 19.87
N SER A 433 -12.21 -3.90 21.02
CA SER A 433 -12.65 -3.16 22.20
C SER A 433 -11.53 -2.26 22.74
N ALA A 434 -11.93 -1.17 23.38
CA ALA A 434 -11.00 -0.19 23.96
C ALA A 434 -10.31 -0.71 25.24
N ASP A 435 -10.91 -1.70 25.90
CA ASP A 435 -10.35 -2.25 27.13
C ASP A 435 -9.19 -3.22 26.84
N PRO A 436 -8.42 -3.62 27.86
CA PRO A 436 -7.24 -4.48 27.69
C PRO A 436 -7.51 -5.86 27.06
N SER A 437 -8.76 -6.36 27.05
CA SER A 437 -9.12 -7.64 26.42
C SER A 437 -8.85 -7.66 24.91
N LYS A 438 -8.91 -6.48 24.26
CA LYS A 438 -8.77 -6.34 22.79
C LYS A 438 -9.78 -7.22 22.03
N THR A 439 -10.95 -7.45 22.62
CA THR A 439 -12.00 -8.31 22.07
C THR A 439 -12.47 -7.77 20.72
N GLN A 440 -12.60 -8.62 19.69
CA GLN A 440 -13.12 -8.20 18.39
C GLN A 440 -14.62 -7.89 18.52
N LEU A 441 -15.03 -6.67 18.20
CA LEU A 441 -16.43 -6.21 18.33
C LEU A 441 -17.09 -5.89 16.99
N LEU A 442 -16.31 -5.80 15.91
CA LEU A 442 -16.81 -5.59 14.54
C LEU A 442 -15.85 -6.22 13.53
N THR A 443 -16.41 -6.87 12.51
CA THR A 443 -15.68 -7.41 11.36
C THR A 443 -15.94 -6.56 10.11
N LEU A 444 -14.89 -6.20 9.39
CA LEU A 444 -14.97 -5.48 8.12
C LEU A 444 -14.38 -6.36 7.01
N TYR A 445 -15.21 -6.77 6.05
CA TYR A 445 -14.79 -7.54 4.88
C TYR A 445 -14.55 -6.61 3.70
N PHE A 446 -13.44 -6.80 3.00
CA PHE A 446 -13.07 -6.06 1.79
C PHE A 446 -12.82 -7.07 0.69
N LEU A 447 -13.47 -6.91 -0.47
CA LEU A 447 -13.42 -7.90 -1.54
C LEU A 447 -13.19 -7.24 -2.89
N ASP A 448 -12.42 -7.94 -3.74
CA ASP A 448 -12.24 -7.60 -5.14
C ASP A 448 -13.44 -8.11 -5.93
N SER A 449 -14.31 -7.18 -6.36
CA SER A 449 -15.43 -7.50 -7.24
C SER A 449 -15.01 -7.68 -8.70
N GLY A 450 -13.71 -7.76 -9.00
CA GLY A 450 -13.16 -7.98 -10.34
C GLY A 450 -13.22 -6.75 -11.25
N SER A 451 -13.02 -7.00 -12.55
CA SER A 451 -13.02 -5.99 -13.61
C SER A 451 -13.85 -6.49 -14.79
N TYR A 452 -14.20 -5.63 -15.75
CA TYR A 452 -14.76 -6.11 -17.01
C TYR A 452 -13.66 -6.84 -17.81
N SER A 453 -13.97 -8.00 -18.43
CA SER A 453 -12.93 -8.76 -19.16
C SER A 453 -12.46 -7.97 -20.37
N LYS A 454 -11.14 -7.91 -20.58
CA LYS A 454 -10.53 -7.40 -21.82
C LYS A 454 -10.32 -8.57 -22.80
N GLY A 455 -11.05 -8.62 -23.90
CA GLY A 455 -10.93 -9.69 -24.92
C GLY A 455 -11.07 -9.19 -26.35
N TRP A 456 -10.65 -9.96 -27.36
CA TRP A 456 -10.69 -9.56 -28.78
C TRP A 456 -12.10 -9.19 -29.30
N LEU A 457 -13.15 -9.64 -28.61
CA LEU A 457 -14.55 -9.33 -28.87
C LEU A 457 -14.99 -7.94 -28.35
N ASP A 458 -14.17 -7.25 -27.53
CA ASP A 458 -14.44 -5.87 -27.08
C ASP A 458 -14.41 -4.85 -28.23
N TRP A 459 -13.62 -5.11 -29.27
CA TRP A 459 -13.61 -4.26 -30.48
C TRP A 459 -15.02 -4.15 -31.11
N PHE A 460 -15.90 -5.12 -30.83
CA PHE A 460 -17.28 -5.16 -31.31
C PHE A 460 -18.33 -4.89 -30.21
N GLY A 461 -17.93 -4.42 -29.02
CA GLY A 461 -18.85 -4.02 -27.94
C GLY A 461 -19.43 -5.17 -27.12
N PHE A 462 -18.81 -6.35 -27.13
CA PHE A 462 -19.24 -7.51 -26.33
C PHE A 462 -18.42 -7.65 -25.05
N PHE A 463 -18.88 -7.01 -23.97
CA PHE A 463 -18.29 -7.14 -22.64
C PHE A 463 -18.66 -8.47 -21.97
N ASN A 464 -17.67 -9.31 -21.68
CA ASN A 464 -17.82 -10.46 -20.80
C ASN A 464 -17.32 -10.10 -19.38
N PRO A 465 -18.03 -10.42 -18.29
CA PRO A 465 -17.48 -10.29 -16.94
C PRO A 465 -16.43 -11.38 -16.71
N THR A 466 -15.34 -11.07 -15.99
CA THR A 466 -14.46 -12.11 -15.43
C THR A 466 -15.25 -12.97 -14.45
N GLU A 467 -15.06 -14.29 -14.50
CA GLU A 467 -15.78 -15.22 -13.62
C GLU A 467 -15.24 -15.11 -12.19
N TYR A 468 -16.15 -15.22 -11.23
CA TYR A 468 -15.87 -14.99 -9.82
C TYR A 468 -15.85 -16.31 -9.05
N ASP A 469 -14.88 -16.46 -8.16
CA ASP A 469 -14.85 -17.55 -7.19
C ASP A 469 -14.97 -16.98 -5.76
N TYR A 470 -16.21 -16.98 -5.24
CA TYR A 470 -16.58 -16.44 -3.94
C TYR A 470 -16.63 -17.51 -2.83
N PHE A 471 -16.21 -18.75 -3.11
CA PHE A 471 -16.47 -19.89 -2.22
C PHE A 471 -15.68 -19.91 -0.91
N ARG A 472 -14.75 -18.97 -0.65
CA ARG A 472 -13.95 -18.92 0.60
C ARG A 472 -14.45 -17.95 1.67
N GLU A 473 -15.42 -17.10 1.39
CA GLU A 473 -15.99 -16.18 2.41
C GLU A 473 -16.64 -16.94 3.59
N ALA A 474 -17.30 -18.05 3.31
CA ALA A 474 -17.85 -18.93 4.35
C ALA A 474 -16.76 -19.50 5.26
N SER A 475 -15.54 -19.71 4.74
CA SER A 475 -14.39 -20.18 5.50
C SER A 475 -13.80 -19.08 6.39
N GLU A 476 -13.72 -17.84 5.90
CA GLU A 476 -13.23 -16.70 6.70
C GLU A 476 -14.22 -16.36 7.82
N SER A 477 -15.52 -16.30 7.53
CA SER A 477 -16.56 -16.15 8.55
C SER A 477 -16.48 -17.24 9.61
N ALA A 478 -16.24 -18.50 9.23
CA ALA A 478 -16.10 -19.61 10.18
C ALA A 478 -14.90 -19.45 11.14
N SER A 479 -13.88 -18.67 10.77
CA SER A 479 -12.73 -18.37 11.65
C SER A 479 -13.03 -17.32 12.72
N ILE A 480 -14.13 -16.57 12.60
CA ILE A 480 -14.52 -15.53 13.54
C ILE A 480 -15.10 -16.15 14.81
N SER A 481 -14.46 -15.90 15.94
CA SER A 481 -14.90 -16.37 17.25
C SER A 481 -16.20 -15.69 17.69
N GLN A 482 -17.09 -16.46 18.30
CA GLN A 482 -18.26 -15.91 18.98
C GLN A 482 -17.85 -15.27 20.31
N ILE A 483 -18.53 -14.19 20.69
CA ILE A 483 -18.35 -13.47 21.96
C ILE A 483 -19.70 -13.40 22.70
N GLU A 484 -19.67 -13.09 23.99
CA GLU A 484 -20.88 -12.75 24.71
C GLU A 484 -21.39 -11.38 24.24
N ARG A 485 -22.64 -11.33 23.78
CA ARG A 485 -23.30 -10.13 23.28
C ARG A 485 -24.56 -9.82 24.10
N PRO A 486 -24.81 -8.56 24.49
CA PRO A 486 -23.98 -7.38 24.22
C PRO A 486 -22.68 -7.39 25.04
N PHE A 487 -21.60 -6.86 24.45
CA PHE A 487 -20.31 -6.76 25.10
C PHE A 487 -20.37 -5.75 26.25
N HIS A 488 -19.75 -6.10 27.37
CA HIS A 488 -19.60 -5.21 28.52
C HIS A 488 -18.12 -5.13 28.86
N PRO A 489 -17.50 -3.93 28.83
CA PRO A 489 -16.12 -3.77 29.25
C PRO A 489 -15.99 -4.18 30.73
N ASP A 490 -15.36 -5.32 30.99
CA ASP A 490 -14.89 -5.68 32.32
C ASP A 490 -13.37 -5.77 32.29
N THR A 491 -12.73 -5.61 33.45
CA THR A 491 -11.28 -5.46 33.55
C THR A 491 -10.55 -6.81 33.39
N ALA A 492 -10.75 -7.50 32.25
CA ALA A 492 -10.12 -8.75 31.82
C ALA A 492 -10.71 -10.09 32.36
N LYS A 493 -12.03 -10.19 32.58
CA LYS A 493 -12.67 -11.47 32.99
C LYS A 493 -13.34 -12.24 31.84
N ASP A 494 -13.35 -11.66 30.67
CA ASP A 494 -13.97 -12.13 29.43
C ASP A 494 -13.06 -13.05 28.58
N LEU A 495 -11.83 -13.35 29.05
CA LEU A 495 -10.99 -14.38 28.45
C LEU A 495 -11.53 -15.78 28.79
N GLY A 496 -12.06 -16.46 27.78
CA GLY A 496 -12.54 -17.83 27.86
C GLY A 496 -11.48 -18.81 28.38
N HIS A 497 -11.60 -19.19 29.65
CA HIS A 497 -11.21 -20.51 30.11
C HIS A 497 -12.35 -21.10 30.97
N ASN A 498 -12.89 -22.22 30.48
CA ASN A 498 -13.87 -23.08 31.14
C ASN A 498 -15.25 -22.45 31.37
N PHE A 499 -16.10 -22.47 30.33
CA PHE A 499 -17.55 -22.46 30.50
C PHE A 499 -17.99 -23.76 31.21
N GLN A 500 -17.83 -23.83 32.54
CA GLN A 500 -18.84 -24.44 33.38
C GLN A 500 -19.71 -23.31 33.88
N VAL A 501 -20.87 -23.14 33.24
CA VAL A 501 -21.95 -22.30 33.74
C VAL A 501 -22.33 -22.81 35.13
N ARG A 502 -21.74 -22.23 36.18
CA ARG A 502 -22.38 -22.22 37.49
C ARG A 502 -23.54 -21.24 37.36
N GLN A 503 -24.75 -21.78 37.27
CA GLN A 503 -25.97 -21.08 37.67
C GLN A 503 -25.79 -20.68 39.13
N GLY A 504 -25.26 -19.48 39.36
CA GLY A 504 -25.31 -18.80 40.64
C GLY A 504 -26.63 -18.04 40.70
N GLU A 505 -27.50 -18.47 41.61
CA GLU A 505 -28.62 -17.65 42.06
C GLU A 505 -28.10 -16.31 42.58
N ASP A 506 -28.93 -15.27 42.41
CA ASP A 506 -28.72 -13.88 42.81
C ASP A 506 -27.90 -13.00 41.86
N GLN A 507 -28.57 -12.53 40.79
CA GLN A 507 -28.78 -11.09 40.55
C GLN A 507 -29.73 -10.88 39.35
N LEU A 508 -30.70 -9.99 39.52
CA LEU A 508 -31.75 -9.63 38.57
C LEU A 508 -31.18 -9.29 37.17
N ALA A 509 -31.56 -10.10 36.19
CA ALA A 509 -31.12 -9.99 34.80
C ALA A 509 -31.71 -8.77 34.07
N PRO A 510 -30.91 -8.02 33.29
CA PRO A 510 -31.38 -7.37 32.08
C PRO A 510 -31.16 -8.31 30.87
N ASN A 511 -32.26 -8.83 30.35
CA ASN A 511 -32.52 -9.41 29.02
C ASN A 511 -31.37 -9.97 28.15
N ASN A 512 -31.42 -11.28 27.91
CA ASN A 512 -30.87 -12.07 26.78
C ASN A 512 -29.41 -11.83 26.34
N ARG A 513 -28.45 -12.16 27.22
CA ARG A 513 -27.07 -12.48 26.82
C ARG A 513 -27.06 -13.66 25.86
N ARG A 514 -26.28 -13.59 24.78
CA ARG A 514 -26.13 -14.68 23.80
C ARG A 514 -24.69 -14.82 23.32
N LEU A 515 -24.32 -16.02 22.95
CA LEU A 515 -23.04 -16.28 22.28
C LEU A 515 -23.24 -16.13 20.77
N ALA A 516 -22.61 -15.10 20.20
CA ALA A 516 -22.69 -14.81 18.77
C ALA A 516 -21.43 -14.08 18.29
N LYS A 517 -21.11 -14.24 17.01
CA LYS A 517 -20.06 -13.48 16.32
C LYS A 517 -20.37 -11.99 16.36
N PRO A 518 -19.35 -11.13 16.34
CA PRO A 518 -19.52 -9.70 16.09
C PRO A 518 -20.34 -9.43 14.83
N ASN A 519 -21.07 -8.31 14.81
CA ASN A 519 -21.69 -7.84 13.57
C ASN A 519 -20.60 -7.58 12.52
N ALA A 520 -20.96 -7.68 11.24
CA ALA A 520 -20.06 -7.40 10.14
C ALA A 520 -20.61 -6.41 9.10
N LEU A 521 -19.70 -5.64 8.53
CA LEU A 521 -19.90 -4.85 7.31
C LEU A 521 -19.01 -5.43 6.20
N MET A 522 -19.46 -5.33 4.95
CA MET A 522 -18.73 -5.82 3.79
C MET A 522 -18.66 -4.72 2.72
N PHE A 523 -17.52 -4.60 2.04
CA PHE A 523 -17.28 -3.59 1.02
C PHE A 523 -16.68 -4.23 -0.23
N PHE A 524 -17.25 -3.92 -1.38
CA PHE A 524 -16.72 -4.26 -2.70
C PHE A 524 -17.36 -3.34 -3.74
N HIS A 525 -16.72 -3.16 -4.89
CA HIS A 525 -17.11 -2.09 -5.80
C HIS A 525 -18.39 -2.37 -6.60
N ILE A 526 -18.40 -3.44 -7.40
CA ILE A 526 -19.54 -3.80 -8.28
C ILE A 526 -20.62 -4.49 -7.45
N PRO A 527 -21.86 -3.97 -7.39
CA PRO A 527 -22.92 -4.55 -6.57
C PRO A 527 -23.36 -5.93 -7.07
N LEU A 528 -23.85 -6.75 -6.14
CA LEU A 528 -24.49 -8.03 -6.47
C LEU A 528 -25.85 -7.81 -7.14
N PRO A 529 -26.36 -8.75 -7.94
CA PRO A 529 -27.71 -8.68 -8.52
C PRO A 529 -28.81 -8.43 -7.48
N GLU A 530 -28.63 -8.93 -6.26
CA GLU A 530 -29.60 -8.82 -5.18
C GLU A 530 -29.79 -7.39 -4.66
N ALA A 531 -28.82 -6.49 -4.88
CA ALA A 531 -29.00 -5.07 -4.60
C ALA A 531 -30.19 -4.45 -5.35
N TYR A 532 -30.61 -5.07 -6.47
CA TYR A 532 -31.73 -4.64 -7.30
C TYR A 532 -32.99 -5.52 -7.15
N SER A 533 -32.96 -6.51 -6.25
CA SER A 533 -34.11 -7.38 -5.97
C SER A 533 -35.21 -6.65 -5.19
N THR A 534 -36.38 -7.27 -5.08
CA THR A 534 -37.50 -6.75 -4.29
C THR A 534 -37.10 -6.55 -2.82
N PRO A 535 -37.32 -5.35 -2.24
CA PRO A 535 -36.98 -5.09 -0.85
C PRO A 535 -37.85 -5.88 0.13
N ASP A 536 -37.30 -6.15 1.30
CA ASP A 536 -38.05 -6.59 2.46
C ASP A 536 -39.10 -5.54 2.84
N ILE A 537 -40.24 -5.98 3.41
CA ILE A 537 -41.26 -5.07 3.94
C ILE A 537 -41.11 -4.98 5.45
N ASP A 538 -41.10 -3.76 5.98
CA ASP A 538 -41.14 -3.55 7.42
C ASP A 538 -42.47 -4.06 7.98
N PRO A 539 -42.47 -5.05 8.90
CA PRO A 539 -43.69 -5.56 9.48
C PRO A 539 -44.49 -4.52 10.26
N GLN A 540 -43.84 -3.45 10.75
CA GLN A 540 -44.49 -2.38 11.51
C GLN A 540 -45.10 -1.32 10.58
N SER A 541 -44.28 -0.66 9.75
CA SER A 541 -44.76 0.41 8.87
C SER A 541 -45.45 -0.07 7.59
N LYS A 542 -45.33 -1.36 7.24
CA LYS A 542 -45.79 -1.96 5.97
C LYS A 542 -45.20 -1.32 4.71
N LYS A 543 -44.10 -0.57 4.85
CA LYS A 543 -43.38 0.05 3.74
C LYS A 543 -42.20 -0.82 3.30
N PRO A 544 -41.80 -0.75 2.03
CA PRO A 544 -40.55 -1.35 1.59
C PRO A 544 -39.35 -0.72 2.33
N LEU A 545 -38.41 -1.56 2.73
CA LEU A 545 -37.13 -1.17 3.31
C LEU A 545 -36.16 -0.81 2.18
N ASP A 546 -36.45 0.31 1.55
CA ASP A 546 -35.69 0.91 0.47
C ASP A 546 -35.72 2.43 0.64
N VAL A 547 -34.59 3.01 1.05
CA VAL A 547 -34.51 4.40 1.46
C VAL A 547 -33.40 5.11 0.70
N GLY A 548 -33.74 6.23 0.07
CA GLY A 548 -32.86 7.02 -0.79
C GLY A 548 -33.21 6.92 -2.27
N THR A 549 -32.32 7.43 -3.11
CA THR A 549 -32.54 7.62 -4.54
C THR A 549 -31.94 6.48 -5.37
N HIS A 550 -32.73 5.97 -6.32
CA HIS A 550 -32.32 4.92 -7.27
C HIS A 550 -33.04 5.08 -8.62
N GLY A 551 -32.64 4.29 -9.61
CA GLY A 551 -33.28 4.25 -10.93
C GLY A 551 -32.98 5.46 -11.83
N GLN A 552 -32.03 6.32 -11.41
CA GLN A 552 -31.53 7.40 -12.25
C GLN A 552 -30.52 6.93 -13.29
N GLU A 553 -29.92 5.76 -13.07
CA GLU A 553 -29.02 5.06 -13.98
C GLU A 553 -29.46 3.60 -14.15
N LYS A 554 -28.86 2.91 -15.12
CA LYS A 554 -29.12 1.48 -15.33
C LYS A 554 -28.51 0.66 -14.18
N PRO A 555 -29.09 -0.51 -13.85
CA PRO A 555 -28.48 -1.39 -12.86
C PRO A 555 -27.02 -1.72 -13.20
N GLY A 556 -26.11 -1.34 -12.30
CA GLY A 556 -24.67 -1.58 -12.43
C GLY A 556 -24.20 -2.91 -11.84
N ASN A 557 -25.11 -3.82 -11.50
CA ASN A 557 -24.71 -5.11 -10.92
C ASN A 557 -24.00 -6.02 -11.91
N ALA A 558 -23.27 -6.99 -11.36
CA ALA A 558 -22.69 -8.07 -12.14
C ALA A 558 -23.76 -8.77 -13.00
N LYS A 559 -23.45 -9.00 -14.28
CA LYS A 559 -24.38 -9.65 -15.24
C LYS A 559 -24.62 -11.14 -14.95
N LYS A 560 -23.69 -11.77 -14.23
CA LYS A 560 -23.76 -13.17 -13.80
C LYS A 560 -23.86 -13.20 -12.27
N ASN A 561 -24.65 -14.13 -11.74
CA ASN A 561 -24.70 -14.40 -10.31
C ASN A 561 -23.81 -15.61 -10.00
N GLY A 562 -22.71 -15.38 -9.26
CA GLY A 562 -21.80 -16.44 -8.79
C GLY A 562 -22.31 -17.20 -7.56
N GLY A 563 -23.48 -16.84 -7.02
CA GLY A 563 -24.06 -17.43 -5.82
C GLY A 563 -23.43 -16.95 -4.52
N MET A 564 -22.67 -15.85 -4.52
CA MET A 564 -22.05 -15.26 -3.32
C MET A 564 -23.10 -14.94 -2.25
N PHE A 565 -24.23 -14.37 -2.67
CA PHE A 565 -25.28 -14.02 -1.74
C PHE A 565 -25.89 -15.27 -1.09
N GLU A 566 -26.32 -16.25 -1.89
CA GLU A 566 -26.95 -17.47 -1.39
C GLU A 566 -26.00 -18.42 -0.65
N ASN A 567 -24.77 -18.57 -1.13
CA ASN A 567 -23.83 -19.60 -0.66
C ASN A 567 -22.79 -19.07 0.32
N GLY A 568 -22.49 -17.77 0.28
CA GLY A 568 -21.60 -17.10 1.24
C GLY A 568 -22.42 -16.37 2.30
N ILE A 569 -22.99 -15.22 1.93
CA ILE A 569 -23.59 -14.26 2.87
C ILE A 569 -24.75 -14.85 3.66
N LEU A 570 -25.72 -15.50 3.01
CA LEU A 570 -26.88 -16.09 3.68
C LEU A 570 -26.54 -17.34 4.51
N ARG A 571 -25.35 -17.91 4.36
CA ARG A 571 -24.85 -19.04 5.17
C ARG A 571 -23.94 -18.61 6.31
N ALA A 572 -23.39 -17.42 6.25
CA ALA A 572 -22.60 -16.82 7.32
C ALA A 572 -23.52 -16.32 8.44
N MET A 573 -23.84 -17.22 9.38
CA MET A 573 -24.68 -16.92 10.54
C MET A 573 -23.85 -16.32 11.68
N GLU A 574 -24.48 -15.46 12.49
CA GLU A 574 -23.83 -14.93 13.70
C GLU A 574 -23.71 -15.99 14.81
N SER A 575 -24.53 -17.04 14.79
CA SER A 575 -24.42 -18.17 15.73
C SER A 575 -24.67 -19.49 15.01
N ASP A 576 -23.96 -20.53 15.45
CA ASP A 576 -24.14 -21.90 14.97
C ASP A 576 -25.42 -22.55 15.54
N HIS A 577 -26.04 -21.91 16.54
CA HIS A 577 -27.27 -22.39 17.17
C HIS A 577 -28.48 -21.72 16.54
N THR A 578 -29.29 -22.50 15.84
CA THR A 578 -30.50 -22.07 15.12
C THR A 578 -31.73 -21.85 16.01
N GLY A 579 -31.54 -21.81 17.34
CA GLY A 579 -32.63 -21.62 18.29
C GLY A 579 -33.16 -20.19 18.28
N ASN A 580 -34.33 -19.98 17.67
CA ASN A 580 -35.13 -18.75 17.63
C ASN A 580 -34.59 -17.56 16.83
N GLY A 581 -34.00 -17.81 15.66
CA GLY A 581 -33.85 -16.79 14.62
C GLY A 581 -32.66 -17.04 13.68
N ARG A 582 -32.83 -16.78 12.39
CA ARG A 582 -31.72 -16.76 11.42
C ARG A 582 -31.16 -15.35 11.32
N ALA A 583 -30.23 -15.01 12.21
CA ALA A 583 -29.52 -13.74 12.14
C ALA A 583 -28.16 -13.90 11.44
N LEU A 584 -27.97 -13.13 10.37
CA LEU A 584 -26.78 -13.17 9.52
C LEU A 584 -25.63 -12.40 10.16
N GLU A 585 -24.39 -12.81 9.95
CA GLU A 585 -23.21 -12.07 10.44
C GLU A 585 -23.10 -10.69 9.77
N VAL A 586 -23.15 -10.67 8.43
CA VAL A 586 -23.09 -9.45 7.63
C VAL A 586 -24.43 -8.73 7.68
N LYS A 587 -24.41 -7.48 8.17
CA LYS A 587 -25.60 -6.65 8.31
C LYS A 587 -25.79 -5.70 7.14
N ALA A 588 -24.69 -5.18 6.60
CA ALA A 588 -24.72 -4.27 5.46
C ALA A 588 -23.52 -4.47 4.52
N ILE A 589 -23.78 -4.22 3.25
CA ILE A 589 -22.83 -4.28 2.14
C ILE A 589 -22.76 -2.88 1.52
N GLY A 590 -21.56 -2.30 1.51
CA GLY A 590 -21.25 -1.01 0.90
C GLY A 590 -20.69 -1.18 -0.50
N ASN A 591 -21.31 -0.51 -1.50
CA ASN A 591 -20.86 -0.55 -2.89
C ASN A 591 -20.54 0.85 -3.44
N GLY A 592 -19.65 0.91 -4.44
CA GLY A 592 -19.44 2.07 -5.32
C GLY A 592 -20.12 1.85 -6.67
N HIS A 593 -19.42 2.15 -7.76
CA HIS A 593 -19.71 1.82 -9.17
C HIS A 593 -20.88 2.58 -9.78
N CYS A 594 -21.98 2.70 -9.03
CA CYS A 594 -23.16 3.44 -9.40
C CYS A 594 -23.03 4.87 -8.87
N HIS A 595 -23.00 5.85 -9.78
CA HIS A 595 -22.58 7.22 -9.44
C HIS A 595 -23.74 8.10 -8.98
N ILE A 596 -24.97 7.72 -9.31
CA ILE A 596 -26.20 8.47 -9.00
C ILE A 596 -27.30 7.61 -8.37
N THR A 597 -26.95 6.38 -7.98
CA THR A 597 -27.71 5.49 -7.11
C THR A 597 -27.06 5.52 -5.72
N GLU A 598 -27.87 5.78 -4.70
CA GLU A 598 -27.38 6.00 -3.34
C GLU A 598 -28.27 5.37 -2.27
N ASN A 599 -29.29 4.60 -2.67
CA ASN A 599 -30.24 4.03 -1.73
C ASN A 599 -29.60 2.95 -0.85
N CYS A 600 -30.21 2.73 0.31
CA CYS A 600 -30.02 1.52 1.11
C CYS A 600 -31.26 0.65 0.99
N ARG A 601 -31.09 -0.57 0.48
CA ARG A 601 -32.16 -1.54 0.29
C ARG A 601 -31.91 -2.80 1.11
N ARG A 602 -32.90 -3.25 1.91
CA ARG A 602 -32.79 -4.54 2.61
C ARG A 602 -33.39 -5.67 1.78
N VAL A 603 -32.63 -6.74 1.58
CA VAL A 603 -33.07 -7.95 0.89
C VAL A 603 -32.67 -9.16 1.71
N LYS A 604 -33.64 -10.01 2.07
CA LYS A 604 -33.44 -11.21 2.90
C LYS A 604 -32.65 -10.92 4.19
N GLY A 605 -32.90 -9.76 4.81
CA GLY A 605 -32.26 -9.35 6.05
C GLY A 605 -30.88 -8.69 5.94
N VAL A 606 -30.32 -8.50 4.72
CA VAL A 606 -29.04 -7.79 4.49
C VAL A 606 -29.29 -6.46 3.80
N TRP A 607 -28.64 -5.40 4.25
CA TRP A 607 -28.71 -4.08 3.61
C TRP A 607 -27.66 -3.92 2.51
N PHE A 608 -28.08 -3.49 1.32
CA PHE A 608 -27.21 -3.06 0.23
C PHE A 608 -27.24 -1.54 0.18
N CYS A 609 -26.11 -0.90 0.44
CA CYS A 609 -25.98 0.53 0.63
C CYS A 609 -24.94 1.11 -0.30
N PHE A 610 -25.38 1.86 -1.31
CA PHE A 610 -24.49 2.53 -2.24
C PHE A 610 -23.83 3.75 -1.60
N GLY A 611 -22.55 3.99 -1.86
CA GLY A 611 -21.81 5.14 -1.32
C GLY A 611 -22.30 6.47 -1.87
N GLY A 612 -22.79 6.47 -3.12
CA GLY A 612 -23.11 7.68 -3.89
C GLY A 612 -21.83 8.35 -4.41
N GLY A 613 -21.90 8.98 -5.59
CA GLY A 613 -20.72 9.60 -6.21
C GLY A 613 -20.13 10.72 -5.34
N SER A 614 -18.94 10.50 -4.79
CA SER A 614 -18.30 11.42 -3.83
C SER A 614 -17.40 12.47 -4.49
N SER A 615 -17.13 12.35 -5.79
CA SER A 615 -16.10 13.11 -6.49
C SER A 615 -16.65 13.95 -7.62
N TYR A 616 -16.11 15.15 -7.80
CA TYR A 616 -16.35 15.96 -8.98
C TYR A 616 -15.55 15.52 -10.20
N SER A 617 -14.47 14.75 -10.04
CA SER A 617 -13.79 14.08 -11.17
C SER A 617 -14.53 12.82 -11.62
N GLY A 618 -15.32 12.22 -10.71
CA GLY A 618 -16.21 11.11 -11.00
C GLY A 618 -17.48 11.53 -11.73
N TYR A 619 -18.09 10.57 -12.42
CA TYR A 619 -19.36 10.81 -13.11
C TYR A 619 -20.45 11.19 -12.11
N GLY A 620 -21.48 11.88 -12.59
CA GLY A 620 -22.59 12.32 -11.76
C GLY A 620 -23.78 12.77 -12.60
N LYS A 621 -24.51 13.75 -12.07
CA LYS A 621 -25.62 14.39 -12.78
C LYS A 621 -25.85 15.78 -12.22
N ILE A 622 -26.05 16.76 -13.10
CA ILE A 622 -26.44 18.11 -12.68
C ILE A 622 -27.74 18.03 -11.85
N GLY A 623 -27.72 18.64 -10.67
CA GLY A 623 -28.81 18.57 -9.68
C GLY A 623 -28.76 17.34 -8.76
N PHE A 624 -27.72 16.51 -8.83
CA PHE A 624 -27.45 15.45 -7.87
C PHE A 624 -26.19 15.78 -7.08
N ASP A 625 -26.38 16.10 -5.79
CA ASP A 625 -25.27 16.47 -4.92
C ASP A 625 -24.26 15.34 -4.75
N ARG A 626 -22.97 15.71 -4.77
CA ARG A 626 -21.90 14.82 -4.29
C ARG A 626 -22.15 14.49 -2.84
N ARG A 627 -21.93 13.22 -2.46
CA ARG A 627 -22.26 12.75 -1.12
C ARG A 627 -21.35 11.65 -0.62
N PHE A 628 -21.36 11.48 0.69
CA PHE A 628 -20.55 10.52 1.42
C PHE A 628 -21.43 9.76 2.38
N ARG A 629 -21.32 8.44 2.40
CA ARG A 629 -22.07 7.63 3.35
C ARG A 629 -21.28 7.44 4.64
N VAL A 630 -21.98 7.56 5.75
CA VAL A 630 -21.42 7.31 7.08
C VAL A 630 -22.08 6.09 7.68
N TYR A 631 -21.29 5.25 8.35
CA TYR A 631 -21.76 4.21 9.25
C TYR A 631 -21.26 4.53 10.66
N GLU A 632 -22.17 4.67 11.61
CA GLU A 632 -21.83 4.79 13.03
C GLU A 632 -22.25 3.50 13.72
N ILE A 633 -21.25 2.80 14.24
CA ILE A 633 -21.41 1.60 15.02
C ILE A 633 -21.30 2.02 16.48
N SER A 634 -22.33 1.70 17.27
CA SER A 634 -22.44 2.07 18.68
C SER A 634 -22.82 0.86 19.52
N ASP A 635 -22.92 1.06 20.83
CA ASP A 635 -23.25 0.01 21.80
C ASP A 635 -22.29 -1.19 21.67
N TYR A 636 -20.98 -0.91 21.52
CA TYR A 636 -19.93 -1.92 21.40
C TYR A 636 -20.16 -2.93 20.25
N GLY A 637 -20.73 -2.46 19.13
CA GLY A 637 -20.93 -3.28 17.93
C GLY A 637 -22.37 -3.70 17.68
N GLU A 638 -23.30 -3.45 18.62
CA GLU A 638 -24.69 -3.92 18.52
C GLU A 638 -25.55 -3.09 17.58
N THR A 639 -25.38 -1.77 17.59
CA THR A 639 -26.21 -0.84 16.82
C THR A 639 -25.44 -0.27 15.64
N ILE A 640 -25.99 -0.39 14.43
CA ILE A 640 -25.42 0.16 13.19
C ILE A 640 -26.39 1.19 12.63
N LYS A 641 -25.97 2.45 12.61
CA LYS A 641 -26.70 3.57 12.04
C LYS A 641 -26.00 4.06 10.78
N THR A 642 -26.75 4.51 9.78
CA THR A 642 -26.20 5.12 8.56
C THR A 642 -26.95 6.38 8.17
N TRP A 643 -26.23 7.30 7.52
CA TRP A 643 -26.77 8.47 6.83
C TRP A 643 -25.83 8.84 5.69
N LYS A 644 -26.22 9.83 4.89
CA LYS A 644 -25.32 10.47 3.91
C LYS A 644 -25.16 11.94 4.23
N ARG A 645 -23.95 12.46 4.02
CA ARG A 645 -23.61 13.88 4.06
C ARG A 645 -23.44 14.39 2.65
N THR A 646 -24.16 15.43 2.25
CA THR A 646 -24.04 16.04 0.92
C THR A 646 -22.93 17.09 0.88
N GLU A 647 -22.60 17.55 -0.32
CA GLU A 647 -21.68 18.68 -0.56
C GLU A 647 -22.16 20.02 0.03
N HIS A 648 -23.45 20.11 0.38
CA HIS A 648 -24.06 21.26 1.05
C HIS A 648 -24.15 21.07 2.58
N ASP A 649 -23.50 20.03 3.10
CA ASP A 649 -23.47 19.64 4.51
C ASP A 649 -24.81 19.12 5.08
N ASP A 650 -25.80 18.82 4.22
CA ASP A 650 -27.07 18.23 4.65
C ASP A 650 -26.94 16.76 5.04
N ILE A 651 -27.68 16.35 6.07
CA ILE A 651 -27.87 14.93 6.44
C ILE A 651 -29.12 14.43 5.73
N VAL A 652 -28.97 13.36 4.95
CA VAL A 652 -30.09 12.71 4.27
C VAL A 652 -30.14 11.21 4.54
N ASP A 653 -31.34 10.66 4.51
CA ASP A 653 -31.63 9.21 4.63
C ASP A 653 -31.01 8.54 5.86
N GLU A 654 -31.14 9.19 7.03
CA GLU A 654 -30.70 8.64 8.30
C GLU A 654 -31.58 7.43 8.72
N MET A 655 -30.95 6.29 9.03
CA MET A 655 -31.65 5.06 9.43
C MET A 655 -30.79 4.13 10.29
N ILE A 656 -31.44 3.23 11.03
CA ILE A 656 -30.79 2.17 11.82
C ILE A 656 -30.90 0.85 11.06
N LEU A 657 -29.75 0.27 10.70
CA LEU A 657 -29.64 -0.96 9.91
C LEU A 657 -29.73 -2.22 10.77
N ALA A 658 -29.15 -2.17 11.97
CA ALA A 658 -29.14 -3.27 12.95
C ALA A 658 -29.10 -2.72 14.38
N GLY A 659 -29.58 -3.51 15.34
CA GLY A 659 -29.62 -3.14 16.76
C GLY A 659 -30.96 -2.52 17.18
N THR A 660 -30.94 -1.82 18.32
CA THR A 660 -32.16 -1.23 18.89
C THR A 660 -32.74 -0.17 17.96
N GLY A 661 -34.03 -0.32 17.61
CA GLY A 661 -34.72 0.59 16.68
C GLY A 661 -34.61 0.21 15.20
N ALA A 662 -33.86 -0.84 14.85
CA ALA A 662 -33.86 -1.37 13.49
C ALA A 662 -35.18 -2.11 13.18
N ALA A 663 -35.57 -2.13 11.89
CA ALA A 663 -36.71 -2.91 11.44
C ALA A 663 -36.48 -4.42 11.71
N PRO A 664 -37.46 -5.17 12.24
CA PRO A 664 -37.28 -6.60 12.55
C PRO A 664 -36.83 -7.41 11.33
N LEU A 665 -36.03 -8.45 11.54
CA LEU A 665 -35.69 -9.40 10.48
C LEU A 665 -36.95 -10.11 9.96
N PRO A 666 -36.97 -10.55 8.68
CA PRO A 666 -38.08 -11.32 8.15
C PRO A 666 -38.34 -12.56 9.02
N SER A 667 -39.61 -12.79 9.39
CA SER A 667 -40.03 -14.06 9.98
C SER A 667 -39.91 -15.15 8.92
N VAL A 668 -39.17 -16.23 9.23
CA VAL A 668 -38.98 -17.38 8.34
C VAL A 668 -40.31 -18.08 8.03
#